data_AF-A0A426U2D4-F1
#
_entry.id   AF-A0A426U2D4-F1
#
_cell.length_a   1.000
_cell.length_b   1.000
_cell.length_c   1.000
_cell.angle_alpha   90.00
_cell.angle_beta   90.00
_cell.angle_gamma   90.00
#
_symmetry.space_group_name_H-M   'P 1'
#
loop_
_entity.id
_entity.type
_entity.pdbx_description
1 polymer ?
#
loop_
_entity_poly.entity_id
_entity_poly.type
_entity_poly.pdbx_seq_one_letter_code
_entity_poly.pdbx_strand_id
1 'polypeptide(L)'
;MLGSTHGTLTTDSRRARVIACGEQPGPAVHGRPAEVDDLDVGGRPLYADVPDLDRFFRPESVAVIGASDAEGRPNTGVTRQLVDWADRVGARLHPVHPTRPSVFGIPCVTSVAELPEQVDLAVLLVADPLPVIEQLAEAKVKFAVVFASGFAETGEEGAAAQERLAAAVAESGMRLLGPNTNLNAFSSFREDLDGPGIALITQSGHQGRPVYALQELGIRLTHWAPTGNEADLETADFLSYFAERPEVGAIACYLEGLKDGRSFLLAADRAARRKVPVVAVKVGRTETGARTAASHTGKLTGADTVVDAAMRQYGVIRVDGLDELQDTAALLARARPPRAEGVVVYSISGGTGAHFADLASEAGLRLPALSEAKQAELHQWIPQFLSVANPVDNGGHPVGDWRGRKIIDAILADPSVGVLICPVTGPFPPLSDRLVRDLVEAAEETDKLVCVVWGSPVGTEPAYREVLLGSSRVATFRTVGNCITAVRAWLDHHRFVTGYRSPFDEAPRTPSPSFRKAQALMRPGQQLSEHAAKQLLRAYGIRVPREQLVTSAAAAVRAAGLVGYPVVMKASGARIAHKTELGLVKIGLTSASQVRDAYRELTDIARYEGVPLDGVLVCQMVERGVEMVVGAAHDELFGPTVTVGLGGVLVEVLRDTAVRVPPFGEEQARDMLEDLRGRALLDGVRGRPPADLDALVEVVLRVQRMVVELGDEVAELDINPLMVLPRGQGAVALDALVVCR
;
A
#
# COMPACT_ATOMS: atom_id res chain seq x y z
N MET A 1 -51.19 42.30 -11.34
CA MET A 1 -50.49 41.32 -12.21
C MET A 1 -49.04 41.76 -12.30
N LEU A 2 -48.14 40.85 -11.93
CA LEU A 2 -46.72 40.72 -12.32
C LEU A 2 -45.84 41.96 -12.54
N GLY A 3 -44.74 42.00 -11.78
CA GLY A 3 -43.42 42.34 -12.31
C GLY A 3 -42.80 43.63 -11.79
N SER A 4 -41.81 43.51 -10.90
CA SER A 4 -40.71 44.50 -10.80
C SER A 4 -39.50 43.90 -10.09
N THR A 5 -38.34 44.26 -10.63
CA THR A 5 -36.95 43.87 -10.40
C THR A 5 -36.29 44.47 -9.15
N HIS A 6 -35.06 44.00 -8.89
CA HIS A 6 -34.04 44.38 -7.88
C HIS A 6 -34.19 43.67 -6.53
N GLY A 7 -33.19 42.99 -5.96
CA GLY A 7 -31.74 43.19 -6.02
C GLY A 7 -31.29 43.53 -4.60
N THR A 8 -30.77 42.55 -3.85
CA THR A 8 -30.26 42.77 -2.49
C THR A 8 -28.94 42.04 -2.28
N LEU A 9 -27.91 42.85 -2.07
CA LEU A 9 -26.61 42.50 -1.51
C LEU A 9 -26.79 41.89 -0.12
N THR A 10 -26.18 40.73 0.13
CA THR A 10 -25.95 40.23 1.49
C THR A 10 -24.46 40.27 1.79
N THR A 11 -24.08 41.19 2.66
CA THR A 11 -22.76 41.26 3.30
C THR A 11 -22.71 40.24 4.44
N ASP A 12 -21.97 39.14 4.25
CA ASP A 12 -21.65 38.24 5.35
C ASP A 12 -20.37 38.69 6.05
N SER A 13 -20.55 39.41 7.16
CA SER A 13 -19.51 39.70 8.13
C SER A 13 -19.05 38.41 8.79
N ARG A 14 -17.81 37.98 8.53
CA ARG A 14 -17.13 36.87 9.22
C ARG A 14 -17.09 37.16 10.73
N ARG A 15 -17.66 36.25 11.54
CA ARG A 15 -17.44 36.24 12.99
C ARG A 15 -16.04 35.68 13.26
N ALA A 16 -15.14 36.52 13.76
CA ALA A 16 -13.91 36.05 14.39
C ALA A 16 -14.27 35.32 15.69
N ARG A 17 -13.88 34.04 15.79
CA ARG A 17 -13.97 33.26 17.04
C ARG A 17 -12.60 33.26 17.69
N VAL A 18 -12.54 33.74 18.93
CA VAL A 18 -11.38 33.65 19.81
C VAL A 18 -11.25 32.20 20.26
N ILE A 19 -10.16 31.53 19.88
CA ILE A 19 -9.79 30.20 20.41
C ILE A 19 -9.25 30.43 21.82
N ALA A 20 -9.88 29.79 22.81
CA ALA A 20 -9.41 29.84 24.19
C ALA A 20 -8.16 28.95 24.33
N CYS A 21 -7.15 29.44 25.05
CA CYS A 21 -5.89 28.74 25.26
C CYS A 21 -6.13 27.35 25.89
N GLY A 22 -5.90 26.28 25.12
CA GLY A 22 -5.98 24.89 25.59
C GLY A 22 -6.55 23.87 24.58
N GLU A 23 -7.24 24.30 23.53
CA GLU A 23 -7.69 23.40 22.46
C GLU A 23 -6.57 23.19 21.42
N GLN A 24 -6.15 21.94 21.21
CA GLN A 24 -5.35 21.60 20.04
C GLN A 24 -6.20 21.80 18.78
N PRO A 25 -5.66 22.36 17.69
CA PRO A 25 -6.40 22.46 16.44
C PRO A 25 -6.82 21.06 15.99
N GLY A 26 -8.12 20.88 15.71
CA GLY A 26 -8.64 19.63 15.16
C GLY A 26 -7.97 19.30 13.81
N PRO A 27 -8.06 18.04 13.33
CA PRO A 27 -7.45 17.64 12.07
C PRO A 27 -7.94 18.56 10.95
N ALA A 28 -6.99 19.20 10.27
CA ALA A 28 -7.26 20.00 9.08
C ALA A 28 -7.27 19.08 7.86
N VAL A 29 -8.34 19.13 7.08
CA VAL A 29 -8.43 18.46 5.77
C VAL A 29 -8.28 19.58 4.75
N HIS A 30 -7.09 19.72 4.12
CA HIS A 30 -6.75 20.79 3.16
C HIS A 30 -6.70 22.21 3.73
N GLY A 31 -6.15 22.40 4.94
CA GLY A 31 -6.05 23.75 5.54
C GLY A 31 -7.41 24.41 5.85
N ARG A 32 -8.51 23.69 5.64
CA ARG A 32 -9.85 23.99 6.17
C ARG A 32 -10.20 23.03 7.30
N PRO A 33 -11.05 23.43 8.26
CA PRO A 33 -11.55 22.53 9.29
C PRO A 33 -12.33 21.38 8.65
N ALA A 34 -12.06 20.13 9.04
CA ALA A 34 -12.83 18.98 8.59
C ALA A 34 -14.30 19.10 9.01
N GLU A 35 -15.24 18.75 8.12
CA GLU A 35 -16.65 18.59 8.50
C GLU A 35 -16.87 17.20 9.14
N VAL A 36 -17.93 17.06 9.95
CA VAL A 36 -18.20 15.81 10.70
C VAL A 36 -18.38 14.60 9.78
N ASP A 37 -18.87 14.80 8.55
CA ASP A 37 -19.08 13.73 7.58
C ASP A 37 -17.80 13.30 6.84
N ASP A 38 -16.72 14.09 6.96
CA ASP A 38 -15.41 13.83 6.34
C ASP A 38 -14.49 12.98 7.22
N LEU A 39 -14.91 12.68 8.46
CA LEU A 39 -14.11 11.93 9.43
C LEU A 39 -14.78 10.59 9.79
N ASP A 40 -13.96 9.59 10.08
CA ASP A 40 -14.45 8.40 10.76
C ASP A 40 -14.75 8.68 12.23
N VAL A 41 -15.36 7.72 12.92
CA VAL A 41 -15.69 7.81 14.34
C VAL A 41 -14.48 8.08 15.24
N GLY A 42 -13.26 7.75 14.78
CA GLY A 42 -12.01 8.01 15.48
C GLY A 42 -11.41 9.39 15.15
N GLY A 43 -12.09 10.19 14.33
CA GLY A 43 -11.65 11.52 13.93
C GLY A 43 -10.63 11.55 12.79
N ARG A 44 -10.41 10.44 12.07
CA ARG A 44 -9.46 10.40 10.95
C ARG A 44 -10.15 10.68 9.61
N PRO A 45 -9.49 11.37 8.65
CA PRO A 45 -10.09 11.72 7.36
C PRO A 45 -10.54 10.51 6.54
N LEU A 46 -11.76 10.54 5.98
CA LEU A 46 -12.30 9.53 5.05
C LEU A 46 -12.08 9.87 3.58
N TYR A 47 -11.76 11.12 3.31
CA TYR A 47 -11.51 11.65 1.97
C TYR A 47 -10.31 12.59 2.01
N ALA A 48 -9.60 12.68 0.90
CA ALA A 48 -8.57 13.68 0.66
C ALA A 48 -8.79 14.28 -0.72
N ASP A 49 -8.97 15.60 -0.83
CA ASP A 49 -9.00 16.36 -2.08
C ASP A 49 -7.73 16.11 -2.90
N VAL A 50 -7.87 16.21 -4.22
CA VAL A 50 -6.75 16.10 -5.15
C VAL A 50 -6.07 17.46 -5.23
N PRO A 51 -4.76 17.56 -4.91
CA PRO A 51 -4.06 18.82 -5.06
C PRO A 51 -4.03 19.22 -6.54
N ASP A 52 -4.33 20.49 -6.83
CA ASP A 52 -4.13 21.04 -8.16
C ASP A 52 -2.63 21.28 -8.38
N LEU A 53 -2.00 20.37 -9.13
CA LEU A 53 -0.58 20.42 -9.47
C LEU A 53 -0.34 20.77 -10.94
N ASP A 54 -1.38 21.21 -11.67
CA ASP A 54 -1.25 21.54 -13.10
C ASP A 54 -0.22 22.66 -13.30
N ARG A 55 -0.28 23.69 -12.46
CA ARG A 55 0.66 24.83 -12.46
C ARG A 55 2.05 24.49 -11.93
N PHE A 56 2.21 23.40 -11.20
CA PHE A 56 3.53 22.92 -10.79
C PHE A 56 4.25 22.21 -11.96
N PHE A 57 3.56 21.33 -12.68
CA PHE A 57 4.15 20.59 -13.81
C PHE A 57 4.21 21.39 -15.11
N ARG A 58 3.31 22.38 -15.28
CA ARG A 58 3.25 23.26 -16.45
C ARG A 58 3.17 24.74 -16.02
N PRO A 59 4.20 25.29 -15.34
CA PRO A 59 4.21 26.69 -14.96
C PRO A 59 4.43 27.57 -16.20
N GLU A 60 3.76 28.72 -16.27
CA GLU A 60 3.98 29.70 -17.34
C GLU A 60 5.15 30.65 -17.03
N SER A 61 5.46 30.83 -15.76
CA SER A 61 6.53 31.70 -15.27
C SER A 61 7.28 31.07 -14.10
N VAL A 62 8.61 31.05 -14.17
CA VAL A 62 9.51 30.40 -13.20
C VAL A 62 10.57 31.39 -12.70
N ALA A 63 10.70 31.54 -11.39
CA ALA A 63 11.82 32.26 -10.78
C ALA A 63 12.92 31.30 -10.34
N VAL A 64 14.19 31.64 -10.59
CA VAL A 64 15.35 30.84 -10.15
C VAL A 64 16.19 31.64 -9.17
N ILE A 65 16.03 31.36 -7.88
CA ILE A 65 16.71 32.07 -6.80
C ILE A 65 18.06 31.40 -6.55
N GLY A 66 19.14 32.17 -6.65
CA GLY A 66 20.50 31.61 -6.61
C GLY A 66 20.96 31.05 -7.96
N ALA A 67 20.37 31.54 -9.06
CA ALA A 67 20.77 31.24 -10.42
C ALA A 67 22.26 31.55 -10.65
N SER A 68 22.93 30.70 -11.44
CA SER A 68 24.37 30.84 -11.72
C SER A 68 24.69 30.35 -13.13
N ASP A 69 25.64 31.02 -13.78
CA ASP A 69 26.33 30.57 -15.00
C ASP A 69 27.84 30.34 -14.76
N ALA A 70 28.29 30.41 -13.50
CA ALA A 70 29.69 30.21 -13.16
C ALA A 70 30.12 28.74 -13.35
N GLU A 71 31.22 28.51 -14.05
CA GLU A 71 31.74 27.15 -14.27
C GLU A 71 32.02 26.39 -12.97
N GLY A 72 31.77 25.08 -12.98
CA GLY A 72 32.08 24.17 -11.86
C GLY A 72 31.12 24.22 -10.67
N ARG A 73 30.06 25.02 -10.68
CA ARG A 73 29.05 25.04 -9.61
C ARG A 73 27.84 24.15 -9.92
N PRO A 74 27.32 23.36 -8.97
CA PRO A 74 26.07 22.61 -9.15
C PRO A 74 24.90 23.48 -9.61
N ASN A 75 24.73 24.67 -9.03
CA ASN A 75 23.70 25.64 -9.41
C ASN A 75 23.73 25.97 -10.91
N THR A 76 24.89 25.93 -11.55
CA THR A 76 25.04 26.24 -12.98
C THR A 76 24.42 25.17 -13.87
N GLY A 77 24.60 23.89 -13.52
CA GLY A 77 23.93 22.79 -14.23
C GLY A 77 22.41 22.85 -14.04
N VAL A 78 21.97 23.10 -12.80
CA VAL A 78 20.55 23.18 -12.45
C VAL A 78 19.86 24.37 -13.12
N THR A 79 20.50 25.54 -13.13
CA THR A 79 20.00 26.74 -13.82
C THR A 79 19.91 26.49 -15.32
N ARG A 80 20.94 25.88 -15.93
CA ARG A 80 20.93 25.54 -17.36
C ARG A 80 19.78 24.60 -17.73
N GLN A 81 19.55 23.56 -16.92
CA GLN A 81 18.44 22.64 -17.12
C GLN A 81 17.09 23.36 -17.17
N LEU A 82 16.87 24.34 -16.29
CA LEU A 82 15.63 25.13 -16.27
C LEU A 82 15.51 26.08 -17.46
N VAL A 83 16.62 26.68 -17.92
CA VAL A 83 16.63 27.49 -19.15
C VAL A 83 16.25 26.63 -20.35
N ASP A 84 16.93 25.48 -20.53
CA ASP A 84 16.65 24.56 -21.64
C ASP A 84 15.21 24.01 -21.59
N TRP A 85 14.68 23.78 -20.38
CA TRP A 85 13.29 23.40 -20.19
C TRP A 85 12.33 24.54 -20.57
N ALA A 86 12.56 25.75 -20.06
CA ALA A 86 11.70 26.91 -20.27
C ALA A 86 11.62 27.29 -21.75
N ASP A 87 12.76 27.28 -22.46
CA ASP A 87 12.83 27.52 -23.89
C ASP A 87 12.02 26.49 -24.69
N ARG A 88 12.08 25.20 -24.30
CA ARG A 88 11.36 24.11 -24.96
C ARG A 88 9.84 24.26 -24.80
N VAL A 89 9.36 24.64 -23.62
CA VAL A 89 7.91 24.70 -23.33
C VAL A 89 7.32 26.11 -23.48
N GLY A 90 8.15 27.11 -23.80
CA GLY A 90 7.74 28.51 -23.92
C GLY A 90 7.40 29.19 -22.60
N ALA A 91 7.97 28.73 -21.48
CA ALA A 91 7.80 29.35 -20.17
C ALA A 91 8.73 30.56 -20.00
N ARG A 92 8.31 31.56 -19.23
CA ARG A 92 9.15 32.71 -18.89
C ARG A 92 10.04 32.36 -17.70
N LEU A 93 11.34 32.65 -17.78
CA LEU A 93 12.30 32.37 -16.73
C LEU A 93 12.93 33.66 -16.20
N HIS A 94 12.88 33.84 -14.88
CA HIS A 94 13.40 35.01 -14.17
C HIS A 94 14.52 34.61 -13.21
N PRO A 95 15.80 34.82 -13.56
CA PRO A 95 16.90 34.62 -12.65
C PRO A 95 16.89 35.69 -11.54
N VAL A 96 17.02 35.28 -10.29
CA VAL A 96 17.11 36.19 -9.14
C VAL A 96 18.49 36.07 -8.52
N HIS A 97 19.25 37.17 -8.55
CA HIS A 97 20.59 37.23 -7.97
C HIS A 97 20.91 38.64 -7.46
N PRO A 98 21.42 38.80 -6.22
CA PRO A 98 21.54 40.12 -5.58
C PRO A 98 22.50 41.08 -6.27
N THR A 99 23.54 40.55 -6.95
CA THR A 99 24.63 41.37 -7.52
C THR A 99 24.92 41.15 -9.00
N ARG A 100 24.32 40.14 -9.64
CA ARG A 100 24.64 39.82 -11.05
C ARG A 100 23.64 40.56 -11.94
N PRO A 101 24.08 41.19 -13.03
CA PRO A 101 23.16 41.84 -13.97
C PRO A 101 22.44 40.83 -14.89
N SER A 102 23.06 39.66 -15.13
CA SER A 102 22.50 38.60 -15.99
C SER A 102 23.08 37.23 -15.64
N VAL A 103 22.34 36.17 -16.00
CA VAL A 103 22.79 34.76 -15.95
C VAL A 103 22.42 34.09 -17.28
N PHE A 104 23.38 33.46 -17.95
CA PHE A 104 23.20 32.91 -19.31
C PHE A 104 22.62 33.93 -20.31
N GLY A 105 22.96 35.22 -20.14
CA GLY A 105 22.45 36.32 -20.97
C GLY A 105 21.02 36.77 -20.64
N ILE A 106 20.34 36.13 -19.69
CA ILE A 106 19.00 36.50 -19.22
C ILE A 106 19.16 37.55 -18.11
N PRO A 107 18.49 38.74 -18.20
CA PRO A 107 18.56 39.76 -17.15
C PRO A 107 18.12 39.23 -15.79
N CYS A 108 18.87 39.58 -14.74
CA CYS A 108 18.51 39.22 -13.37
C CYS A 108 17.73 40.34 -12.69
N VAL A 109 16.80 39.96 -11.83
CA VAL A 109 16.27 40.86 -10.79
C VAL A 109 17.04 40.67 -9.48
N THR A 110 17.10 41.69 -8.63
CA THR A 110 17.97 41.65 -7.45
C THR A 110 17.31 40.98 -6.24
N SER A 111 15.97 40.93 -6.22
CA SER A 111 15.18 40.31 -5.17
C SER A 111 13.85 39.77 -5.70
N VAL A 112 13.17 38.95 -4.88
CA VAL A 112 11.83 38.41 -5.20
C VAL A 112 10.80 39.54 -5.37
N ALA A 113 10.94 40.65 -4.65
CA ALA A 113 10.04 41.80 -4.74
C ALA A 113 10.10 42.53 -6.09
N GLU A 114 11.17 42.34 -6.86
CA GLU A 114 11.38 42.95 -8.17
C GLU A 114 10.92 42.06 -9.33
N LEU A 115 10.33 40.90 -9.05
CA LEU A 115 9.79 40.02 -10.08
C LEU A 115 8.77 40.79 -10.95
N PRO A 116 8.90 40.78 -12.28
CA PRO A 116 8.13 41.65 -13.17
C PRO A 116 6.67 41.20 -13.33
N GLU A 117 6.33 40.00 -12.86
CA GLU A 117 5.02 39.38 -12.99
C GLU A 117 4.76 38.40 -11.83
N GLN A 118 3.53 37.89 -11.76
CA GLN A 118 3.21 36.79 -10.88
C GLN A 118 3.89 35.50 -11.37
N VAL A 119 4.70 34.91 -10.49
CA VAL A 119 5.43 33.68 -10.75
C VAL A 119 4.62 32.47 -10.26
N ASP A 120 4.51 31.44 -11.10
CA ASP A 120 3.83 30.19 -10.75
C ASP A 120 4.71 29.31 -9.85
N LEU A 121 6.01 29.22 -10.18
CA LEU A 121 6.98 28.34 -9.55
C LEU A 121 8.30 29.05 -9.22
N ALA A 122 8.76 28.93 -7.98
CA ALA A 122 10.10 29.37 -7.57
C ALA A 122 11.02 28.18 -7.30
N VAL A 123 12.21 28.18 -7.89
CA VAL A 123 13.25 27.18 -7.62
C VAL A 123 14.36 27.83 -6.77
N LEU A 124 14.56 27.30 -5.57
CA LEU A 124 15.48 27.84 -4.58
C LEU A 124 16.78 27.03 -4.58
N LEU A 125 17.85 27.67 -5.06
CA LEU A 125 19.22 27.14 -5.11
C LEU A 125 20.12 27.84 -4.07
N VAL A 126 19.56 28.13 -2.90
CA VAL A 126 20.22 28.82 -1.78
C VAL A 126 20.35 27.89 -0.59
N ALA A 127 21.37 28.09 0.24
CA ALA A 127 21.62 27.24 1.41
C ALA A 127 20.54 27.40 2.50
N ASP A 128 20.06 28.62 2.73
CA ASP A 128 18.97 28.91 3.66
C ASP A 128 17.73 29.40 2.89
N PRO A 129 16.72 28.54 2.67
CA PRO A 129 15.51 28.91 1.95
C PRO A 129 14.53 29.70 2.80
N LEU A 130 14.60 29.68 4.14
CA LEU A 130 13.54 30.20 5.01
C LEU A 130 13.24 31.68 4.77
N PRO A 131 14.23 32.61 4.70
CA PRO A 131 13.96 34.02 4.40
C PRO A 131 13.38 34.25 3.00
N VAL A 132 13.64 33.33 2.06
CA VAL A 132 13.12 33.41 0.69
C VAL A 132 11.66 32.97 0.64
N ILE A 133 11.26 31.96 1.42
CA ILE A 133 9.87 31.52 1.52
C ILE A 133 8.96 32.66 1.97
N GLU A 134 9.38 33.46 2.97
CA GLU A 134 8.63 34.63 3.44
C GLU A 134 8.42 35.66 2.31
N GLN A 135 9.47 35.95 1.53
CA GLN A 135 9.37 36.87 0.38
C GLN A 135 8.47 36.32 -0.74
N LEU A 136 8.52 35.01 -0.99
CA LEU A 136 7.68 34.35 -1.98
C LEU A 136 6.21 34.36 -1.57
N ALA A 137 5.92 34.27 -0.27
CA ALA A 137 4.58 34.40 0.28
C ALA A 137 4.00 35.79 0.00
N GLU A 138 4.77 36.86 0.24
CA GLU A 138 4.37 38.23 -0.07
C GLU A 138 4.12 38.43 -1.57
N ALA A 139 4.95 37.81 -2.42
CA ALA A 139 4.80 37.79 -3.87
C ALA A 139 3.68 36.86 -4.38
N LYS A 140 2.99 36.14 -3.49
CA LYS A 140 1.90 35.20 -3.81
C LYS A 140 2.28 34.14 -4.85
N VAL A 141 3.50 33.62 -4.72
CA VAL A 141 3.97 32.47 -5.51
C VAL A 141 3.24 31.21 -5.05
N LYS A 142 2.85 30.35 -6.00
CA LYS A 142 2.03 29.18 -5.71
C LYS A 142 2.84 27.96 -5.32
N PHE A 143 3.99 27.77 -5.94
CA PHE A 143 4.86 26.61 -5.71
C PHE A 143 6.31 27.01 -5.50
N ALA A 144 6.97 26.30 -4.58
CA ALA A 144 8.42 26.35 -4.42
C ALA A 144 9.05 24.97 -4.56
N VAL A 145 10.28 24.92 -5.08
CA VAL A 145 11.16 23.75 -5.04
C VAL A 145 12.41 24.13 -4.27
N VAL A 146 12.67 23.45 -3.16
CA VAL A 146 13.91 23.66 -2.38
C VAL A 146 14.90 22.56 -2.70
N PHE A 147 15.94 22.92 -3.45
CA PHE A 147 16.98 21.97 -3.86
C PHE A 147 17.95 21.63 -2.71
N ALA A 148 18.13 22.55 -1.77
CA ALA A 148 19.13 22.43 -0.71
C ALA A 148 18.92 21.18 0.17
N SER A 149 20.04 20.53 0.51
CA SER A 149 20.16 19.56 1.60
C SER A 149 20.59 20.27 2.90
N GLY A 150 20.71 19.54 4.00
CA GLY A 150 20.95 20.02 5.36
C GLY A 150 19.73 19.99 6.27
N PHE A 151 18.73 19.15 5.97
CA PHE A 151 17.45 19.09 6.68
C PHE A 151 17.28 17.76 7.42
N ALA A 152 16.09 17.14 7.44
CA ALA A 152 15.81 15.96 8.26
C ALA A 152 16.79 14.78 8.04
N GLU A 153 17.47 14.72 6.89
CA GLU A 153 18.51 13.73 6.58
C GLU A 153 19.81 13.91 7.39
N THR A 154 20.02 15.04 8.07
CA THR A 154 21.25 15.32 8.83
C THR A 154 21.10 15.16 10.35
N GLY A 155 19.99 14.60 10.83
CA GLY A 155 19.72 14.37 12.26
C GLY A 155 18.86 15.46 12.91
N GLU A 156 18.87 15.53 14.25
CA GLU A 156 17.93 16.35 15.04
C GLU A 156 17.92 17.84 14.68
N GLU A 157 19.08 18.48 14.51
CA GLU A 157 19.15 19.90 14.13
C GLU A 157 18.55 20.17 12.74
N GLY A 158 18.78 19.25 11.80
CA GLY A 158 18.23 19.33 10.46
C GLY A 158 16.73 19.04 10.42
N ALA A 159 16.24 18.14 11.28
CA ALA A 159 14.81 17.91 11.49
C ALA A 159 14.12 19.18 12.02
N ALA A 160 14.70 19.84 13.02
CA ALA A 160 14.19 21.11 13.54
C ALA A 160 14.26 22.26 12.50
N ALA A 161 15.24 22.25 11.59
CA ALA A 161 15.28 23.18 10.46
C ALA A 161 14.15 22.90 9.46
N GLN A 162 13.87 21.62 9.18
CA GLN A 162 12.78 21.22 8.30
C GLN A 162 11.41 21.57 8.88
N GLU A 163 11.20 21.38 10.19
CA GLU A 163 9.96 21.76 10.87
C GLU A 163 9.70 23.27 10.75
N ARG A 164 10.73 24.11 10.94
CA ARG A 164 10.61 25.57 10.74
C ARG A 164 10.26 25.92 9.29
N LEU A 165 10.88 25.24 8.32
CA LEU A 165 10.57 25.43 6.90
C LEU A 165 9.11 25.03 6.59
N ALA A 166 8.67 23.87 7.09
CA ALA A 166 7.30 23.39 6.89
C ALA A 166 6.27 24.35 7.52
N ALA A 167 6.54 24.88 8.71
CA ALA A 167 5.68 25.86 9.37
C ALA A 167 5.55 27.15 8.55
N ALA A 168 6.66 27.70 8.05
CA ALA A 168 6.64 28.89 7.21
C ALA A 168 5.87 28.67 5.88
N VAL A 169 6.03 27.49 5.27
CA VAL A 169 5.24 27.13 4.07
C VAL A 169 3.75 27.05 4.39
N ALA A 170 3.37 26.40 5.50
CA ALA A 170 1.97 26.28 5.91
C ALA A 170 1.31 27.66 6.14
N GLU A 171 2.03 28.62 6.73
CA GLU A 171 1.55 29.99 6.94
C GLU A 171 1.45 30.81 5.64
N SER A 172 2.27 30.48 4.62
CA SER A 172 2.33 31.22 3.36
C SER A 172 1.17 30.96 2.40
N GLY A 173 0.50 29.80 2.52
CA GLY A 173 -0.47 29.31 1.53
C GLY A 173 0.14 28.81 0.20
N MET A 174 1.46 28.80 0.09
CA MET A 174 2.23 28.18 -1.00
C MET A 174 2.35 26.66 -0.77
N ARG A 175 2.65 25.90 -1.82
CA ARG A 175 3.06 24.48 -1.70
C ARG A 175 4.54 24.30 -2.00
N LEU A 176 5.21 23.38 -1.29
CA LEU A 176 6.65 23.14 -1.40
C LEU A 176 6.96 21.69 -1.80
N LEU A 177 7.79 21.52 -2.83
CA LEU A 177 8.48 20.25 -3.15
C LEU A 177 9.87 20.23 -2.51
N GLY A 178 10.21 19.12 -1.82
CA GLY A 178 11.47 18.95 -1.11
C GLY A 178 11.33 19.21 0.40
N PRO A 179 12.40 19.69 1.09
CA PRO A 179 13.72 20.02 0.58
C PRO A 179 14.51 18.76 0.17
N ASN A 180 15.82 18.91 -0.09
CA ASN A 180 16.71 17.82 -0.51
C ASN A 180 16.12 17.03 -1.69
N THR A 181 15.72 17.78 -2.72
CA THR A 181 15.18 17.22 -3.95
C THR A 181 15.99 17.69 -5.16
N ASN A 182 15.50 17.39 -6.37
CA ASN A 182 16.11 17.73 -7.64
C ASN A 182 15.03 18.22 -8.62
N LEU A 183 15.45 18.55 -9.84
CA LEU A 183 14.58 19.08 -10.90
C LEU A 183 14.15 18.03 -11.92
N ASN A 184 14.10 16.75 -11.54
CA ASN A 184 13.74 15.69 -12.47
C ASN A 184 12.30 15.85 -13.03
N ALA A 185 11.41 16.56 -12.33
CA ALA A 185 10.08 16.95 -12.83
C ALA A 185 10.12 17.76 -14.15
N PHE A 186 11.23 18.46 -14.40
CA PHE A 186 11.46 19.31 -15.57
C PHE A 186 12.42 18.66 -16.58
N SER A 187 12.54 17.33 -16.56
CA SER A 187 13.34 16.57 -17.52
C SER A 187 12.71 16.59 -18.94
N SER A 188 13.50 16.22 -19.95
CA SER A 188 13.01 16.14 -21.34
C SER A 188 12.38 14.78 -21.63
N PHE A 189 11.04 14.72 -21.61
CA PHE A 189 10.28 13.53 -21.99
C PHE A 189 10.21 13.38 -23.52
N ARG A 190 10.11 12.14 -24.01
CA ARG A 190 9.93 11.82 -25.44
C ARG A 190 8.49 12.07 -25.85
N GLU A 191 8.27 12.98 -26.80
CA GLU A 191 6.94 13.37 -27.28
C GLU A 191 6.43 12.50 -28.45
N ASP A 192 7.30 11.69 -29.04
CA ASP A 192 6.99 10.77 -30.15
C ASP A 192 6.45 9.40 -29.68
N LEU A 193 6.33 9.19 -28.37
CA LEU A 193 5.76 7.97 -27.79
C LEU A 193 4.27 8.17 -27.47
N ASP A 194 3.43 7.29 -28.01
CA ASP A 194 1.97 7.33 -27.87
C ASP A 194 1.41 6.40 -26.78
N GLY A 195 0.13 6.56 -26.47
CA GLY A 195 -0.61 5.72 -25.52
C GLY A 195 -0.38 6.09 -24.05
N PRO A 196 -1.02 5.41 -23.08
CA PRO A 196 -0.82 5.71 -21.67
C PRO A 196 0.63 5.47 -21.25
N GLY A 197 1.16 6.35 -20.40
CA GLY A 197 2.54 6.27 -19.92
C GLY A 197 2.65 6.10 -18.42
N ILE A 198 3.89 5.91 -17.96
CA ILE A 198 4.23 5.78 -16.54
C ILE A 198 4.37 7.19 -15.94
N ALA A 199 3.69 7.44 -14.81
CA ALA A 199 4.02 8.55 -13.92
C ALA A 199 4.93 8.06 -12.79
N LEU A 200 6.05 8.74 -12.55
CA LEU A 200 7.08 8.31 -11.62
C LEU A 200 7.07 9.15 -10.35
N ILE A 201 7.06 8.52 -9.17
CA ILE A 201 7.24 9.18 -7.87
C ILE A 201 8.47 8.59 -7.19
N THR A 202 9.44 9.43 -6.83
CA THR A 202 10.69 8.93 -6.22
C THR A 202 11.15 9.84 -5.10
N GLN A 203 11.38 9.26 -3.93
CA GLN A 203 12.04 9.98 -2.83
C GLN A 203 13.54 10.19 -3.12
N SER A 204 14.19 9.22 -3.78
CA SER A 204 15.55 9.35 -4.29
C SER A 204 15.57 9.60 -5.80
N GLY A 205 16.03 10.78 -6.22
CA GLY A 205 16.13 11.14 -7.64
C GLY A 205 17.05 10.25 -8.47
N HIS A 206 18.05 9.63 -7.85
CA HIS A 206 18.97 8.72 -8.55
C HIS A 206 18.29 7.39 -8.87
N GLN A 207 17.42 6.91 -7.98
CA GLN A 207 16.74 5.62 -8.13
C GLN A 207 15.63 5.66 -9.19
N GLY A 208 15.15 6.85 -9.57
CA GLY A 208 14.23 7.01 -10.70
C GLY A 208 14.86 6.97 -12.08
N ARG A 209 16.18 7.16 -12.20
CA ARG A 209 16.87 7.24 -13.51
C ARG A 209 16.76 5.96 -14.35
N PRO A 210 16.86 4.74 -13.78
CA PRO A 210 16.62 3.51 -14.54
C PRO A 210 15.22 3.45 -15.14
N VAL A 211 14.18 3.81 -14.38
CA VAL A 211 12.79 3.86 -14.89
C VAL A 211 12.64 4.94 -15.96
N TYR A 212 13.27 6.10 -15.76
CA TYR A 212 13.26 7.18 -16.74
C TYR A 212 13.87 6.80 -18.09
N ALA A 213 14.91 5.96 -18.08
CA ALA A 213 15.59 5.50 -19.28
C ALA A 213 14.75 4.56 -20.16
N LEU A 214 13.60 4.06 -19.66
CA LEU A 214 12.71 3.19 -20.44
C LEU A 214 12.14 3.89 -21.70
N GLN A 215 12.17 5.22 -21.77
CA GLN A 215 11.81 5.96 -22.98
C GLN A 215 12.69 5.59 -24.18
N GLU A 216 13.97 5.25 -23.95
CA GLU A 216 14.88 4.75 -24.99
C GLU A 216 14.53 3.32 -25.46
N LEU A 217 13.63 2.65 -24.73
CA LEU A 217 13.09 1.34 -25.05
C LEU A 217 11.62 1.44 -25.55
N GLY A 218 11.17 2.64 -25.94
CA GLY A 218 9.82 2.85 -26.46
C GLY A 218 8.72 2.90 -25.39
N ILE A 219 9.07 2.96 -24.10
CA ILE A 219 8.10 3.05 -23.02
C ILE A 219 7.85 4.51 -22.66
N ARG A 220 6.62 4.97 -22.85
CA ARG A 220 6.23 6.35 -22.55
C ARG A 220 6.25 6.62 -21.05
N LEU A 221 6.87 7.72 -20.65
CA LEU A 221 6.71 8.33 -19.33
C LEU A 221 6.03 9.70 -19.49
N THR A 222 5.20 10.08 -18.53
CA THR A 222 4.40 11.33 -18.61
C THR A 222 4.79 12.35 -17.55
N HIS A 223 5.10 11.91 -16.34
CA HIS A 223 5.38 12.78 -15.20
C HIS A 223 6.50 12.19 -14.34
N TRP A 224 7.20 13.06 -13.61
CA TRP A 224 8.13 12.65 -12.57
C TRP A 224 8.04 13.59 -11.36
N ALA A 225 7.64 13.08 -10.20
CA ALA A 225 7.68 13.76 -8.91
C ALA A 225 8.90 13.30 -8.08
N PRO A 226 10.02 14.06 -8.07
CA PRO A 226 11.12 13.83 -7.15
C PRO A 226 10.78 14.47 -5.79
N THR A 227 10.33 13.68 -4.82
CA THR A 227 9.71 14.25 -3.61
C THR A 227 10.71 14.65 -2.52
N GLY A 228 11.89 14.01 -2.49
CA GLY A 228 12.92 14.28 -1.49
C GLY A 228 12.39 14.08 -0.07
N ASN A 229 12.65 15.05 0.80
CA ASN A 229 12.30 14.95 2.22
C ASN A 229 10.80 15.10 2.51
N GLU A 230 9.98 15.61 1.57
CA GLU A 230 8.53 15.79 1.74
C GLU A 230 8.12 16.68 2.93
N ALA A 231 8.77 17.84 3.11
CA ALA A 231 8.40 18.79 4.17
C ALA A 231 6.95 19.30 4.03
N ASP A 232 6.45 19.46 2.80
CA ASP A 232 5.05 19.74 2.48
C ASP A 232 4.48 18.70 1.52
N LEU A 233 4.66 18.86 0.21
CA LEU A 233 4.14 17.94 -0.80
C LEU A 233 4.77 16.57 -0.63
N GLU A 234 3.92 15.54 -0.57
CA GLU A 234 4.33 14.17 -0.31
C GLU A 234 3.89 13.20 -1.42
N THR A 235 4.36 11.95 -1.32
CA THR A 235 3.99 10.88 -2.26
C THR A 235 2.47 10.77 -2.47
N ALA A 236 1.66 10.92 -1.41
CA ALA A 236 0.20 10.82 -1.48
C ALA A 236 -0.44 11.92 -2.34
N ASP A 237 0.10 13.14 -2.33
CA ASP A 237 -0.36 14.26 -3.16
C ASP A 237 -0.19 13.93 -4.65
N PHE A 238 1.01 13.49 -5.04
CA PHE A 238 1.33 13.15 -6.43
C PHE A 238 0.59 11.91 -6.89
N LEU A 239 0.45 10.90 -6.03
CA LEU A 239 -0.30 9.69 -6.36
C LEU A 239 -1.78 9.99 -6.61
N SER A 240 -2.39 10.84 -5.78
CA SER A 240 -3.77 11.32 -5.98
C SER A 240 -3.92 12.11 -7.28
N TYR A 241 -2.98 13.02 -7.57
CA TYR A 241 -3.01 13.82 -8.79
C TYR A 241 -2.82 12.96 -10.05
N PHE A 242 -1.84 12.06 -10.06
CA PHE A 242 -1.57 11.17 -11.21
C PHE A 242 -2.70 10.17 -11.48
N ALA A 243 -3.39 9.69 -10.44
CA ALA A 243 -4.55 8.80 -10.59
C ALA A 243 -5.72 9.45 -11.36
N GLU A 244 -5.77 10.78 -11.45
CA GLU A 244 -6.80 11.54 -12.17
C GLU A 244 -6.33 12.00 -13.56
N ARG A 245 -5.14 11.60 -14.02
CA ARG A 245 -4.60 12.00 -15.33
C ARG A 245 -4.90 10.94 -16.39
N PRO A 246 -5.64 11.26 -17.47
CA PRO A 246 -6.00 10.28 -18.50
C PRO A 246 -4.81 9.73 -19.28
N GLU A 247 -3.69 10.46 -19.32
CA GLU A 247 -2.44 10.00 -19.94
C GLU A 247 -1.64 9.02 -19.08
N VAL A 248 -1.99 8.84 -17.80
CA VAL A 248 -1.29 7.94 -16.87
C VAL A 248 -1.91 6.55 -16.93
N GLY A 249 -1.13 5.59 -17.42
CA GLY A 249 -1.51 4.17 -17.45
C GLY A 249 -1.06 3.41 -16.21
N ALA A 250 0.04 3.83 -15.57
CA ALA A 250 0.52 3.26 -14.32
C ALA A 250 1.33 4.29 -13.53
N ILE A 251 1.37 4.14 -12.21
CA ILE A 251 2.20 4.95 -11.32
C ILE A 251 3.32 4.07 -10.76
N ALA A 252 4.57 4.45 -10.96
CA ALA A 252 5.74 3.77 -10.43
C ALA A 252 6.33 4.56 -9.26
N CYS A 253 6.57 3.89 -8.13
CA CYS A 253 6.98 4.52 -6.88
C CYS A 253 8.30 3.93 -6.35
N TYR A 254 9.23 4.80 -5.93
CA TYR A 254 10.37 4.42 -5.09
C TYR A 254 10.24 5.11 -3.73
N LEU A 255 9.94 4.31 -2.70
CA LEU A 255 9.55 4.76 -1.38
C LEU A 255 10.56 4.29 -0.33
N GLU A 256 11.12 5.22 0.43
CA GLU A 256 11.98 4.99 1.58
C GLU A 256 11.17 5.00 2.89
N GLY A 257 10.24 5.95 3.01
CA GLY A 257 9.29 6.07 4.11
C GLY A 257 8.02 6.79 3.67
N LEU A 258 7.02 6.86 4.54
CA LEU A 258 5.80 7.63 4.30
C LEU A 258 5.70 8.72 5.38
N LYS A 259 5.27 9.92 5.00
CA LYS A 259 5.07 11.02 5.95
C LYS A 259 3.77 10.83 6.71
N ASP A 260 2.66 10.64 6.00
CA ASP A 260 1.37 10.33 6.61
C ASP A 260 0.75 9.06 6.01
N GLY A 261 0.57 8.03 6.86
CA GLY A 261 0.03 6.75 6.43
C GLY A 261 -1.43 6.89 5.97
N ARG A 262 -2.23 7.76 6.60
CA ARG A 262 -3.65 7.93 6.23
C ARG A 262 -3.80 8.53 4.84
N SER A 263 -3.04 9.57 4.53
CA SER A 263 -3.01 10.24 3.23
C SER A 263 -2.57 9.27 2.13
N PHE A 264 -1.57 8.42 2.40
CA PHE A 264 -1.18 7.36 1.47
C PHE A 264 -2.33 6.37 1.18
N LEU A 265 -3.07 5.91 2.21
CA LEU A 265 -4.20 5.01 2.00
C LEU A 265 -5.32 5.66 1.18
N LEU A 266 -5.64 6.93 1.45
CA LEU A 266 -6.66 7.67 0.69
C LEU A 266 -6.25 7.90 -0.77
N ALA A 267 -4.96 8.15 -1.02
CA ALA A 267 -4.42 8.26 -2.37
C ALA A 267 -4.46 6.90 -3.10
N ALA A 268 -4.09 5.81 -2.42
CA ALA A 268 -4.13 4.46 -2.98
C ALA A 268 -5.58 4.00 -3.27
N ASP A 269 -6.54 4.31 -2.38
CA ASP A 269 -7.98 4.13 -2.62
C ASP A 269 -8.44 4.84 -3.88
N ARG A 270 -8.02 6.10 -4.09
CA ARG A 270 -8.32 6.84 -5.31
C ARG A 270 -7.76 6.14 -6.54
N ALA A 271 -6.49 5.71 -6.51
CA ALA A 271 -5.90 4.98 -7.63
C ALA A 271 -6.68 3.69 -7.94
N ALA A 272 -7.06 2.93 -6.91
CA ALA A 272 -7.89 1.73 -7.05
C ALA A 272 -9.27 2.03 -7.67
N ARG A 273 -9.98 3.06 -7.20
CA ARG A 273 -11.27 3.51 -7.76
C ARG A 273 -11.15 3.96 -9.22
N ARG A 274 -10.05 4.62 -9.57
CA ARG A 274 -9.73 5.05 -10.95
C ARG A 274 -9.16 3.92 -11.81
N LYS A 275 -8.90 2.76 -11.22
CA LYS A 275 -8.30 1.59 -11.89
C LYS A 275 -6.92 1.88 -12.46
N VAL A 276 -6.18 2.79 -11.81
CA VAL A 276 -4.80 3.12 -12.16
C VAL A 276 -3.88 2.27 -11.30
N PRO A 277 -3.10 1.34 -11.89
CA PRO A 277 -2.16 0.50 -11.14
C PRO A 277 -1.04 1.33 -10.53
N VAL A 278 -0.70 1.01 -9.28
CA VAL A 278 0.44 1.57 -8.56
C VAL A 278 1.43 0.44 -8.31
N VAL A 279 2.67 0.60 -8.77
CA VAL A 279 3.77 -0.35 -8.54
C VAL A 279 4.82 0.34 -7.69
N ALA A 280 5.25 -0.29 -6.60
CA ALA A 280 6.13 0.34 -5.62
C ALA A 280 7.30 -0.55 -5.22
N VAL A 281 8.50 0.02 -5.25
CA VAL A 281 9.64 -0.46 -4.45
C VAL A 281 9.57 0.26 -3.11
N LYS A 282 9.43 -0.50 -2.02
CA LYS A 282 9.49 0.02 -0.65
C LYS A 282 10.75 -0.48 0.06
N VAL A 283 11.69 0.44 0.25
CA VAL A 283 12.93 0.21 1.00
C VAL A 283 12.61 0.06 2.49
N GLY A 284 13.48 -0.63 3.23
CA GLY A 284 13.32 -0.79 4.67
C GLY A 284 12.58 -2.05 5.11
N ARG A 285 12.59 -3.10 4.28
CA ARG A 285 11.97 -4.41 4.59
C ARG A 285 12.57 -5.14 5.78
N THR A 286 13.86 -4.93 6.01
CA THR A 286 14.62 -5.56 7.09
C THR A 286 14.92 -4.52 8.16
N GLU A 287 15.18 -4.95 9.39
CA GLU A 287 15.58 -4.04 10.49
C GLU A 287 16.78 -3.15 10.07
N THR A 288 17.79 -3.73 9.42
CA THR A 288 18.95 -3.00 8.90
C THR A 288 18.58 -2.00 7.82
N GLY A 289 17.70 -2.40 6.89
CA GLY A 289 17.22 -1.51 5.83
C GLY A 289 16.37 -0.36 6.40
N ALA A 290 15.47 -0.66 7.33
CA ALA A 290 14.57 0.29 7.97
C ALA A 290 15.36 1.34 8.74
N ARG A 291 16.34 0.90 9.56
CA ARG A 291 17.23 1.80 10.30
C ARG A 291 18.02 2.71 9.36
N THR A 292 18.56 2.17 8.27
CA THR A 292 19.31 2.96 7.27
C THR A 292 18.41 4.00 6.60
N ALA A 293 17.22 3.59 6.12
CA ALA A 293 16.26 4.48 5.48
C ALA A 293 15.75 5.58 6.43
N ALA A 294 15.46 5.24 7.69
CA ALA A 294 15.06 6.19 8.73
C ALA A 294 16.16 7.21 9.01
N SER A 295 17.42 6.77 9.15
CA SER A 295 18.55 7.71 9.32
C SER A 295 18.82 8.58 8.09
N HIS A 296 18.44 8.12 6.90
CA HIS A 296 18.67 8.83 5.64
C HIS A 296 17.59 9.86 5.31
N THR A 297 16.35 9.66 5.78
CA THR A 297 15.21 10.53 5.42
C THR A 297 14.51 11.20 6.60
N GLY A 298 14.76 10.72 7.82
CA GLY A 298 14.03 11.16 9.02
C GLY A 298 12.55 10.76 9.03
N LYS A 299 12.09 9.91 8.10
CA LYS A 299 10.68 9.49 8.00
C LYS A 299 10.39 8.23 8.79
N LEU A 300 9.13 8.10 9.21
CA LEU A 300 8.59 6.87 9.77
C LEU A 300 8.56 5.79 8.68
N THR A 301 9.12 4.62 9.00
CA THR A 301 9.11 3.48 8.08
C THR A 301 7.92 2.55 8.32
N GLY A 302 7.29 2.61 9.50
CA GLY A 302 6.29 1.65 9.97
C GLY A 302 6.86 0.24 10.14
N ALA A 303 6.08 -0.67 10.72
CA ALA A 303 6.43 -2.10 10.65
C ALA A 303 6.22 -2.61 9.21
N ASP A 304 7.19 -3.31 8.64
CA ASP A 304 7.14 -3.74 7.23
C ASP A 304 5.91 -4.60 6.91
N THR A 305 5.50 -5.46 7.84
CA THR A 305 4.28 -6.27 7.73
C THR A 305 3.00 -5.43 7.68
N VAL A 306 2.97 -4.30 8.38
CA VAL A 306 1.84 -3.35 8.36
C VAL A 306 1.84 -2.57 7.05
N VAL A 307 3.01 -2.10 6.59
CA VAL A 307 3.15 -1.40 5.30
C VAL A 307 2.74 -2.31 4.14
N ASP A 308 3.17 -3.57 4.15
CA ASP A 308 2.82 -4.55 3.12
C ASP A 308 1.31 -4.82 3.09
N ALA A 309 0.72 -5.04 4.26
CA ALA A 309 -0.73 -5.20 4.41
C ALA A 309 -1.50 -3.97 3.91
N ALA A 310 -1.06 -2.77 4.31
CA ALA A 310 -1.62 -1.50 3.87
C ALA A 310 -1.57 -1.33 2.35
N MET A 311 -0.42 -1.59 1.72
CA MET A 311 -0.27 -1.52 0.26
C MET A 311 -1.21 -2.51 -0.44
N ARG A 312 -1.24 -3.77 0.02
CA ARG A 312 -2.07 -4.82 -0.56
C ARG A 312 -3.56 -4.52 -0.44
N GLN A 313 -4.02 -3.96 0.68
CA GLN A 313 -5.43 -3.59 0.91
C GLN A 313 -6.01 -2.67 -0.18
N TYR A 314 -5.16 -1.84 -0.78
CA TYR A 314 -5.54 -0.86 -1.79
C TYR A 314 -4.96 -1.20 -3.18
N GLY A 315 -4.48 -2.43 -3.37
CA GLY A 315 -4.01 -2.93 -4.67
C GLY A 315 -2.69 -2.33 -5.15
N VAL A 316 -1.89 -1.77 -4.25
CA VAL A 316 -0.52 -1.33 -4.57
C VAL A 316 0.36 -2.57 -4.73
N ILE A 317 0.96 -2.71 -5.90
CA ILE A 317 1.79 -3.85 -6.29
C ILE A 317 3.20 -3.61 -5.80
N ARG A 318 3.59 -4.28 -4.72
CA ARG A 318 4.93 -4.19 -4.18
C ARG A 318 5.89 -5.12 -4.94
N VAL A 319 7.04 -4.58 -5.35
CA VAL A 319 8.13 -5.31 -6.01
C VAL A 319 9.45 -5.06 -5.28
N ASP A 320 10.44 -5.93 -5.47
CA ASP A 320 11.71 -5.90 -4.74
C ASP A 320 12.78 -5.07 -5.43
N GLY A 321 12.84 -5.17 -6.76
CA GLY A 321 13.88 -4.58 -7.58
C GLY A 321 13.39 -3.42 -8.46
N LEU A 322 14.34 -2.58 -8.90
CA LEU A 322 14.05 -1.58 -9.92
C LEU A 322 13.75 -2.20 -11.28
N ASP A 323 14.33 -3.35 -11.59
CA ASP A 323 14.06 -4.10 -12.82
C ASP A 323 12.63 -4.67 -12.82
N GLU A 324 12.16 -5.21 -11.69
CA GLU A 324 10.76 -5.60 -11.52
C GLU A 324 9.82 -4.40 -11.61
N LEU A 325 10.19 -3.26 -11.01
CA LEU A 325 9.42 -2.00 -11.11
C LEU A 325 9.28 -1.54 -12.55
N GLN A 326 10.38 -1.56 -13.31
CA GLN A 326 10.43 -1.17 -14.72
C GLN A 326 9.49 -2.05 -15.57
N ASP A 327 9.68 -3.36 -15.51
CA ASP A 327 8.96 -4.32 -16.35
C ASP A 327 7.47 -4.40 -15.98
N THR A 328 7.16 -4.37 -14.68
CA THR A 328 5.77 -4.45 -14.18
C THR A 328 5.00 -3.17 -14.49
N ALA A 329 5.58 -1.99 -14.23
CA ALA A 329 4.93 -0.72 -14.55
C ALA A 329 4.76 -0.52 -16.06
N ALA A 330 5.74 -0.94 -16.88
CA ALA A 330 5.65 -0.86 -18.33
C ALA A 330 4.53 -1.75 -18.89
N LEU A 331 4.39 -2.98 -18.39
CA LEU A 331 3.29 -3.86 -18.79
C LEU A 331 1.95 -3.25 -18.39
N LEU A 332 1.78 -2.88 -17.12
CA LEU A 332 0.52 -2.35 -16.58
C LEU A 332 0.08 -1.05 -17.26
N ALA A 333 1.02 -0.18 -17.63
CA ALA A 333 0.69 1.07 -18.31
C ALA A 333 0.09 0.84 -19.72
N ARG A 334 0.50 -0.22 -20.41
CA ARG A 334 0.22 -0.42 -21.84
C ARG A 334 -0.77 -1.54 -22.13
N ALA A 335 -0.82 -2.57 -21.28
CA ALA A 335 -1.65 -3.74 -21.50
C ALA A 335 -3.14 -3.40 -21.39
N ARG A 336 -3.94 -3.94 -22.30
CA ARG A 336 -5.41 -3.88 -22.20
C ARG A 336 -5.89 -4.81 -21.06
N PRO A 337 -7.11 -4.65 -20.56
CA PRO A 337 -7.66 -5.59 -19.58
C PRO A 337 -7.71 -7.05 -20.10
N PRO A 338 -7.49 -8.06 -19.24
CA PRO A 338 -7.48 -9.46 -19.63
C PRO A 338 -8.83 -9.90 -20.19
N ARG A 339 -8.80 -10.68 -21.28
CA ARG A 339 -9.97 -11.38 -21.85
C ARG A 339 -10.18 -12.76 -21.25
N ALA A 340 -9.11 -13.35 -20.72
CA ALA A 340 -9.06 -14.62 -20.00
C ALA A 340 -7.77 -14.62 -19.16
N GLU A 341 -7.63 -15.59 -18.25
CA GLU A 341 -6.47 -15.68 -17.33
C GLU A 341 -5.44 -16.74 -17.76
N GLY A 342 -5.78 -17.59 -18.74
CA GLY A 342 -4.92 -18.70 -19.12
C GLY A 342 -3.65 -18.25 -19.84
N VAL A 343 -2.51 -18.74 -19.38
CA VAL A 343 -1.20 -18.47 -19.94
C VAL A 343 -0.77 -19.65 -20.81
N VAL A 344 -0.44 -19.38 -22.08
CA VAL A 344 0.15 -20.38 -22.98
C VAL A 344 1.57 -19.98 -23.32
N VAL A 345 2.49 -20.94 -23.19
CA VAL A 345 3.89 -20.77 -23.60
C VAL A 345 4.06 -21.34 -25.00
N TYR A 346 4.49 -20.52 -25.96
CA TYR A 346 4.82 -20.93 -27.33
C TYR A 346 6.32 -20.89 -27.54
N SER A 347 6.94 -22.06 -27.72
CA SER A 347 8.40 -22.22 -27.71
C SER A 347 8.89 -23.10 -28.85
N ILE A 348 10.12 -22.85 -29.31
CA ILE A 348 10.85 -23.72 -30.26
C ILE A 348 11.53 -24.92 -29.57
N SER A 349 11.57 -24.91 -28.23
CA SER A 349 12.23 -25.93 -27.41
C SER A 349 11.32 -26.33 -26.25
N GLY A 350 11.02 -27.63 -26.15
CA GLY A 350 10.30 -28.20 -25.02
C GLY A 350 11.01 -28.00 -23.68
N GLY A 351 12.34 -27.96 -23.65
CA GLY A 351 13.10 -27.69 -22.42
C GLY A 351 12.88 -26.26 -21.90
N THR A 352 12.89 -25.28 -22.80
CA THR A 352 12.55 -23.88 -22.46
C THR A 352 11.10 -23.76 -22.04
N GLY A 353 10.18 -24.45 -22.73
CA GLY A 353 8.77 -24.50 -22.35
C GLY A 353 8.55 -25.07 -20.96
N ALA A 354 9.18 -26.20 -20.64
CA ALA A 354 9.07 -26.86 -19.34
C ALA A 354 9.59 -25.96 -18.19
N HIS A 355 10.76 -25.34 -18.37
CA HIS A 355 11.30 -24.42 -17.36
C HIS A 355 10.37 -23.22 -17.12
N PHE A 356 9.78 -22.66 -18.17
CA PHE A 356 8.79 -21.58 -18.01
C PHE A 356 7.55 -22.08 -17.26
N ALA A 357 7.05 -23.28 -17.58
CA ALA A 357 5.89 -23.86 -16.94
C ALA A 357 6.09 -24.09 -15.44
N ASP A 358 7.28 -24.53 -15.02
CA ASP A 358 7.63 -24.68 -13.59
C ASP A 358 7.53 -23.34 -12.87
N LEU A 359 8.22 -22.31 -13.37
CA LEU A 359 8.24 -20.98 -12.76
C LEU A 359 6.85 -20.31 -12.75
N ALA A 360 6.08 -20.47 -13.85
CA ALA A 360 4.75 -19.90 -13.95
C ALA A 360 3.77 -20.61 -13.00
N SER A 361 3.87 -21.93 -12.86
CA SER A 361 3.04 -22.71 -11.93
C SER A 361 3.39 -22.40 -10.47
N GLU A 362 4.68 -22.27 -10.13
CA GLU A 362 5.15 -21.85 -8.80
C GLU A 362 4.64 -20.44 -8.45
N ALA A 363 4.59 -19.54 -9.43
CA ALA A 363 4.01 -18.21 -9.28
C ALA A 363 2.46 -18.20 -9.23
N GLY A 364 1.80 -19.35 -9.39
CA GLY A 364 0.33 -19.48 -9.36
C GLY A 364 -0.39 -19.07 -10.65
N LEU A 365 0.33 -18.89 -11.77
CA LEU A 365 -0.29 -18.63 -13.07
C LEU A 365 -0.99 -19.89 -13.59
N ARG A 366 -2.18 -19.72 -14.16
CA ARG A 366 -2.95 -20.83 -14.74
C ARG A 366 -2.46 -21.15 -16.14
N LEU A 367 -1.90 -22.35 -16.33
CA LEU A 367 -1.57 -22.90 -17.65
C LEU A 367 -2.69 -23.87 -18.08
N PRO A 368 -3.69 -23.44 -18.87
CA PRO A 368 -4.75 -24.34 -19.31
C PRO A 368 -4.21 -25.41 -20.27
N ALA A 369 -4.69 -26.64 -20.11
CA ALA A 369 -4.51 -27.67 -21.13
C ALA A 369 -5.37 -27.32 -22.36
N LEU A 370 -4.77 -27.29 -23.54
CA LEU A 370 -5.50 -27.05 -24.79
C LEU A 370 -6.41 -28.24 -25.11
N SER A 371 -7.61 -27.97 -25.64
CA SER A 371 -8.57 -29.04 -25.99
C SER A 371 -7.99 -30.02 -27.02
N GLU A 372 -8.44 -31.28 -27.01
CA GLU A 372 -8.00 -32.28 -28.01
C GLU A 372 -8.21 -31.79 -29.45
N ALA A 373 -9.32 -31.09 -29.71
CA ALA A 373 -9.61 -30.48 -31.01
C ALA A 373 -8.57 -29.41 -31.38
N LYS A 374 -8.17 -28.56 -30.42
CA LYS A 374 -7.12 -27.55 -30.63
C LYS A 374 -5.76 -28.18 -30.85
N GLN A 375 -5.42 -29.23 -30.10
CA GLN A 375 -4.18 -29.98 -30.30
C GLN A 375 -4.15 -30.64 -31.69
N ALA A 376 -5.26 -31.22 -32.14
CA ALA A 376 -5.39 -31.80 -33.48
C ALA A 376 -5.24 -30.74 -34.60
N GLU A 377 -5.77 -29.53 -34.40
CA GLU A 377 -5.55 -28.39 -35.29
C GLU A 377 -4.05 -28.00 -35.37
N LEU A 378 -3.40 -27.83 -34.22
CA LEU A 378 -1.97 -27.49 -34.14
C LEU A 378 -1.08 -28.54 -34.82
N HIS A 379 -1.43 -29.82 -34.70
CA HIS A 379 -0.72 -30.92 -35.35
C HIS A 379 -0.85 -30.97 -36.88
N GLN A 380 -1.66 -30.12 -37.49
CA GLN A 380 -1.62 -29.92 -38.95
C GLN A 380 -0.32 -29.24 -39.39
N TRP A 381 0.34 -28.50 -38.50
CA TRP A 381 1.56 -27.74 -38.78
C TRP A 381 2.76 -28.17 -37.92
N ILE A 382 2.51 -28.78 -36.76
CA ILE A 382 3.51 -29.27 -35.81
C ILE A 382 3.58 -30.81 -35.85
N PRO A 383 4.76 -31.42 -36.02
CA PRO A 383 4.90 -32.88 -36.00
C PRO A 383 4.29 -33.55 -34.75
N GLN A 384 3.65 -34.71 -34.95
CA GLN A 384 2.93 -35.49 -33.91
C GLN A 384 3.81 -35.96 -32.73
N PHE A 385 5.14 -35.95 -32.87
CA PHE A 385 6.05 -36.34 -31.79
C PHE A 385 6.37 -35.20 -30.81
N LEU A 386 5.98 -33.96 -31.11
CA LEU A 386 6.16 -32.80 -30.24
C LEU A 386 4.90 -32.56 -29.40
N SER A 387 5.06 -32.03 -28.19
CA SER A 387 3.94 -31.71 -27.31
C SER A 387 3.31 -30.37 -27.69
N VAL A 388 1.98 -30.34 -27.80
CA VAL A 388 1.19 -29.13 -28.05
C VAL A 388 0.11 -28.89 -26.98
N ALA A 389 0.23 -29.56 -25.82
CA ALA A 389 -0.77 -29.53 -24.74
C ALA A 389 -0.71 -28.29 -23.81
N ASN A 390 0.23 -27.37 -24.06
CA ASN A 390 0.69 -26.26 -23.21
C ASN A 390 1.73 -26.69 -22.17
N PRO A 391 3.01 -26.29 -22.30
CA PRO A 391 3.59 -25.47 -23.38
C PRO A 391 3.40 -26.06 -24.78
N VAL A 392 3.31 -25.19 -25.79
CA VAL A 392 3.28 -25.57 -27.21
C VAL A 392 4.70 -25.56 -27.75
N ASP A 393 5.28 -26.75 -27.96
CA ASP A 393 6.58 -26.95 -28.60
C ASP A 393 6.41 -27.10 -30.11
N ASN A 394 6.90 -26.12 -30.87
CA ASN A 394 6.82 -26.13 -32.32
C ASN A 394 8.08 -26.73 -32.99
N GLY A 395 9.15 -27.01 -32.24
CA GLY A 395 10.39 -27.59 -32.76
C GLY A 395 11.18 -26.71 -33.73
N GLY A 396 10.88 -25.40 -33.81
CA GLY A 396 11.58 -24.39 -34.61
C GLY A 396 11.26 -24.39 -36.10
N HIS A 397 10.99 -25.55 -36.72
CA HIS A 397 10.76 -25.63 -38.17
C HIS A 397 9.60 -24.76 -38.68
N PRO A 398 8.41 -24.71 -38.03
CA PRO A 398 7.29 -23.89 -38.51
C PRO A 398 7.54 -22.39 -38.41
N VAL A 399 8.43 -21.95 -37.51
CA VAL A 399 8.69 -20.53 -37.22
C VAL A 399 9.30 -19.79 -38.43
N GLY A 400 10.04 -20.48 -39.28
CA GLY A 400 10.70 -19.88 -40.44
C GLY A 400 9.80 -19.66 -41.67
N ASP A 401 8.58 -20.19 -41.66
CA ASP A 401 7.66 -20.13 -42.81
C ASP A 401 6.23 -19.73 -42.42
N TRP A 402 5.29 -19.84 -43.38
CA TRP A 402 3.91 -19.39 -43.22
C TRP A 402 3.13 -20.11 -42.11
N ARG A 403 3.61 -21.28 -41.66
CA ARG A 403 2.97 -22.07 -40.61
C ARG A 403 3.07 -21.42 -39.23
N GLY A 404 4.15 -20.68 -38.96
CA GLY A 404 4.37 -19.99 -37.68
C GLY A 404 3.20 -19.11 -37.29
N ARG A 405 2.79 -18.21 -38.19
CA ARG A 405 1.61 -17.37 -37.99
C ARG A 405 0.33 -18.17 -37.76
N LYS A 406 0.06 -19.23 -38.53
CA LYS A 406 -1.13 -20.09 -38.33
C LYS A 406 -1.20 -20.69 -36.94
N ILE A 407 -0.07 -21.11 -36.39
CA ILE A 407 0.02 -21.66 -35.03
C ILE A 407 -0.29 -20.56 -33.99
N ILE A 408 0.31 -19.38 -34.14
CA ILE A 408 0.07 -18.23 -33.25
C ILE A 408 -1.41 -17.86 -33.24
N ASP A 409 -2.03 -17.74 -34.43
CA ASP A 409 -3.46 -17.44 -34.59
C ASP A 409 -4.33 -18.52 -33.93
N ALA A 410 -4.00 -19.80 -34.13
CA ALA A 410 -4.77 -20.91 -33.57
C ALA A 410 -4.75 -20.91 -32.03
N ILE A 411 -3.60 -20.58 -31.41
CA ILE A 411 -3.47 -20.44 -29.95
C ILE A 411 -4.28 -19.23 -29.47
N LEU A 412 -4.12 -18.08 -30.11
CA LEU A 412 -4.82 -16.84 -29.75
C LEU A 412 -6.33 -16.92 -29.99
N ALA A 413 -6.81 -17.80 -30.86
CA ALA A 413 -8.24 -18.06 -31.06
C ALA A 413 -8.88 -18.87 -29.93
N ASP A 414 -8.10 -19.61 -29.12
CA ASP A 414 -8.66 -20.45 -28.05
C ASP A 414 -9.19 -19.59 -26.89
N PRO A 415 -10.47 -19.71 -26.50
CA PRO A 415 -11.08 -18.84 -25.49
C PRO A 415 -10.49 -19.01 -24.08
N SER A 416 -9.80 -20.11 -23.78
CA SER A 416 -9.13 -20.31 -22.49
C SER A 416 -7.84 -19.50 -22.35
N VAL A 417 -7.29 -19.00 -23.46
CA VAL A 417 -6.01 -18.29 -23.52
C VAL A 417 -6.25 -16.79 -23.40
N GLY A 418 -5.61 -16.15 -22.42
CA GLY A 418 -5.57 -14.70 -22.26
C GLY A 418 -4.19 -14.10 -22.50
N VAL A 419 -3.13 -14.89 -22.29
CA VAL A 419 -1.74 -14.49 -22.46
C VAL A 419 -0.99 -15.52 -23.29
N LEU A 420 -0.30 -15.06 -24.33
CA LEU A 420 0.66 -15.84 -25.09
C LEU A 420 2.07 -15.37 -24.71
N ILE A 421 2.93 -16.27 -24.22
CA ILE A 421 4.31 -15.95 -23.90
C ILE A 421 5.24 -16.72 -24.84
N CYS A 422 6.11 -16.00 -25.53
CA CYS A 422 7.11 -16.57 -26.44
C CYS A 422 8.54 -16.26 -25.97
N PRO A 423 9.25 -17.24 -25.38
CA PRO A 423 10.65 -17.08 -25.06
C PRO A 423 11.53 -17.23 -26.31
N VAL A 424 12.35 -16.22 -26.59
CA VAL A 424 13.38 -16.21 -27.63
C VAL A 424 14.74 -16.30 -26.94
N THR A 425 15.24 -17.51 -26.77
CA THR A 425 16.46 -17.81 -25.99
C THR A 425 17.76 -17.33 -26.63
N GLY A 426 17.73 -16.97 -27.92
CA GLY A 426 18.85 -16.39 -28.64
C GLY A 426 18.42 -15.91 -30.04
N PRO A 427 19.18 -14.97 -30.64
CA PRO A 427 18.87 -14.47 -31.96
C PRO A 427 19.33 -15.49 -33.00
N PHE A 428 18.44 -15.84 -33.91
CA PHE A 428 18.78 -16.60 -35.10
C PHE A 428 18.05 -15.93 -36.26
N PRO A 429 18.62 -14.87 -36.87
CA PRO A 429 17.86 -13.85 -37.60
C PRO A 429 16.82 -14.39 -38.60
N PRO A 430 17.10 -15.41 -39.44
CA PRO A 430 16.07 -15.94 -40.34
C PRO A 430 14.81 -16.44 -39.61
N LEU A 431 14.95 -17.00 -38.40
CA LEU A 431 13.83 -17.46 -37.57
C LEU A 431 13.34 -16.38 -36.60
N SER A 432 14.24 -15.73 -35.85
CA SER A 432 13.85 -14.75 -34.82
C SER A 432 13.19 -13.52 -35.42
N ASP A 433 13.65 -13.04 -36.58
CA ASP A 433 13.08 -11.84 -37.20
C ASP A 433 11.67 -12.12 -37.72
N ARG A 434 11.44 -13.31 -38.27
CA ARG A 434 10.12 -13.72 -38.72
C ARG A 434 9.19 -13.98 -37.55
N LEU A 435 9.63 -14.72 -36.54
CA LEU A 435 8.87 -14.99 -35.32
C LEU A 435 8.35 -13.72 -34.68
N VAL A 436 9.24 -12.75 -34.48
CA VAL A 436 8.91 -11.47 -33.87
C VAL A 436 7.93 -10.68 -34.73
N ARG A 437 8.10 -10.65 -36.06
CA ARG A 437 7.12 -10.01 -36.96
C ARG A 437 5.75 -10.67 -36.87
N ASP A 438 5.70 -12.00 -36.94
CA ASP A 438 4.44 -12.76 -36.84
C ASP A 438 3.75 -12.49 -35.49
N LEU A 439 4.50 -12.39 -34.39
CA LEU A 439 3.98 -12.07 -33.05
C LEU A 439 3.46 -10.63 -32.94
N VAL A 440 4.19 -9.65 -33.49
CA VAL A 440 3.77 -8.24 -33.50
C VAL A 440 2.50 -8.08 -34.33
N GLU A 441 2.48 -8.60 -35.54
CA GLU A 441 1.30 -8.56 -36.40
C GLU A 441 0.11 -9.28 -35.77
N ALA A 442 0.31 -10.38 -35.03
CA ALA A 442 -0.75 -11.05 -34.29
C ALA A 442 -1.26 -10.21 -33.10
N ALA A 443 -0.36 -9.50 -32.42
CA ALA A 443 -0.68 -8.61 -31.30
C ALA A 443 -1.49 -7.37 -31.76
N GLU A 444 -1.35 -6.93 -33.01
CA GLU A 444 -2.19 -5.89 -33.62
C GLU A 444 -3.64 -6.36 -33.86
N GLU A 445 -3.84 -7.65 -34.13
CA GLU A 445 -5.15 -8.22 -34.49
C GLU A 445 -5.94 -8.81 -33.30
N THR A 446 -5.33 -8.86 -32.11
CA THR A 446 -5.94 -9.44 -30.90
C THR A 446 -6.00 -8.46 -29.73
N ASP A 447 -6.95 -8.71 -28.82
CA ASP A 447 -7.04 -8.05 -27.52
C ASP A 447 -6.31 -8.81 -26.41
N LYS A 448 -5.77 -10.00 -26.72
CA LYS A 448 -5.01 -10.82 -25.76
C LYS A 448 -3.59 -10.31 -25.62
N LEU A 449 -2.99 -10.57 -24.46
CA LEU A 449 -1.62 -10.11 -24.19
C LEU A 449 -0.62 -11.04 -24.89
N VAL A 450 0.31 -10.45 -25.64
CA VAL A 450 1.44 -11.15 -26.25
C VAL A 450 2.72 -10.66 -25.58
N CYS A 451 3.43 -11.58 -24.92
CA CYS A 451 4.70 -11.32 -24.27
C CYS A 451 5.84 -12.01 -25.00
N VAL A 452 6.97 -11.32 -25.16
CA VAL A 452 8.21 -11.89 -25.68
C VAL A 452 9.30 -11.78 -24.62
N VAL A 453 9.94 -12.90 -24.30
CA VAL A 453 11.12 -12.91 -23.42
C VAL A 453 12.37 -13.06 -24.28
N TRP A 454 13.09 -11.95 -24.50
CA TRP A 454 14.28 -11.91 -25.33
C TRP A 454 15.54 -12.19 -24.49
N GLY A 455 16.03 -13.42 -24.53
CA GLY A 455 17.16 -13.91 -23.75
C GLY A 455 18.55 -13.64 -24.36
N SER A 456 18.65 -13.01 -25.54
CA SER A 456 19.95 -12.70 -26.16
C SER A 456 20.70 -11.62 -25.39
N PRO A 457 21.99 -11.78 -25.09
CA PRO A 457 22.78 -10.78 -24.34
C PRO A 457 22.93 -9.44 -25.07
N VAL A 458 22.83 -9.43 -26.40
CA VAL A 458 22.84 -8.20 -27.19
C VAL A 458 21.41 -7.91 -27.64
N GLY A 459 20.98 -6.66 -27.50
CA GLY A 459 19.70 -6.16 -28.01
C GLY A 459 19.95 -5.14 -29.11
N THR A 460 20.89 -5.42 -30.02
CA THR A 460 21.23 -4.53 -31.15
C THR A 460 20.59 -5.00 -32.45
N GLU A 461 19.99 -6.18 -32.46
CA GLU A 461 19.35 -6.80 -33.61
C GLU A 461 18.10 -6.02 -34.02
N PRO A 462 17.85 -5.82 -35.33
CA PRO A 462 16.66 -5.11 -35.80
C PRO A 462 15.34 -5.73 -35.28
N ALA A 463 15.26 -7.06 -35.18
CA ALA A 463 14.09 -7.73 -34.60
C ALA A 463 13.78 -7.26 -33.18
N TYR A 464 14.81 -7.04 -32.35
CA TYR A 464 14.62 -6.51 -31.01
C TYR A 464 14.40 -4.99 -31.03
N ARG A 465 15.33 -4.22 -31.61
CA ARG A 465 15.33 -2.76 -31.52
C ARG A 465 14.24 -2.06 -32.30
N GLU A 466 13.95 -2.55 -33.50
CA GLU A 466 13.03 -1.88 -34.42
C GLU A 466 11.65 -2.53 -34.32
N VAL A 467 11.56 -3.86 -34.27
CA VAL A 467 10.27 -4.56 -34.34
C VAL A 467 9.63 -4.75 -32.97
N LEU A 468 10.32 -5.35 -31.99
CA LEU A 468 9.75 -5.55 -30.64
C LEU A 468 9.59 -4.23 -29.88
N LEU A 469 10.66 -3.43 -29.76
CA LEU A 469 10.59 -2.16 -29.02
C LEU A 469 9.78 -1.09 -29.76
N GLY A 470 9.65 -1.19 -31.09
CA GLY A 470 8.74 -0.33 -31.87
C GLY A 470 7.26 -0.73 -31.76
N SER A 471 6.94 -1.91 -31.23
CA SER A 471 5.55 -2.35 -31.07
C SER A 471 4.93 -1.78 -29.80
N SER A 472 3.77 -1.14 -29.95
CA SER A 472 2.93 -0.73 -28.83
C SER A 472 2.06 -1.90 -28.27
N ARG A 473 2.02 -3.05 -28.95
CA ARG A 473 1.12 -4.18 -28.64
C ARG A 473 1.81 -5.38 -28.00
N VAL A 474 3.12 -5.54 -28.16
CA VAL A 474 3.89 -6.62 -27.54
C VAL A 474 4.59 -6.14 -26.27
N ALA A 475 4.45 -6.91 -25.19
CA ALA A 475 5.21 -6.70 -23.97
C ALA A 475 6.55 -7.45 -24.06
N THR A 476 7.65 -6.71 -24.01
CA THR A 476 9.00 -7.28 -24.20
C THR A 476 9.74 -7.31 -22.88
N PHE A 477 10.26 -8.47 -22.52
CA PHE A 477 11.01 -8.72 -21.29
C PHE A 477 12.39 -9.28 -21.61
N ARG A 478 13.31 -9.12 -20.65
CA ARG A 478 14.67 -9.67 -20.74
C ARG A 478 14.86 -10.94 -19.92
N THR A 479 14.01 -11.16 -18.92
CA THR A 479 14.08 -12.32 -18.02
C THR A 479 12.73 -13.01 -17.93
N VAL A 480 12.75 -14.32 -17.68
CA VAL A 480 11.53 -15.10 -17.46
C VAL A 480 10.85 -14.70 -16.16
N GLY A 481 11.63 -14.49 -15.09
CA GLY A 481 11.13 -14.06 -13.78
C GLY A 481 10.31 -12.78 -13.85
N ASN A 482 10.87 -11.71 -14.45
CA ASN A 482 10.17 -10.42 -14.53
C ASN A 482 8.91 -10.52 -15.40
N CYS A 483 8.94 -11.31 -16.48
CA CYS A 483 7.75 -11.58 -17.28
C CYS A 483 6.64 -12.22 -16.46
N ILE A 484 6.96 -13.25 -15.68
CA ILE A 484 5.99 -13.95 -14.82
C ILE A 484 5.46 -13.01 -13.73
N THR A 485 6.35 -12.28 -13.04
CA THR A 485 5.97 -11.29 -12.01
C THR A 485 5.03 -10.24 -12.57
N ALA A 486 5.36 -9.64 -13.73
CA ALA A 486 4.54 -8.61 -14.35
C ALA A 486 3.18 -9.17 -14.83
N VAL A 487 3.16 -10.33 -15.49
CA VAL A 487 1.90 -10.96 -15.95
C VAL A 487 0.99 -11.30 -14.77
N ARG A 488 1.54 -11.83 -13.68
CA ARG A 488 0.80 -12.08 -12.45
C ARG A 488 0.22 -10.79 -11.88
N ALA A 489 1.05 -9.75 -11.74
CA ALA A 489 0.63 -8.46 -11.22
C ALA A 489 -0.49 -7.82 -12.08
N TRP A 490 -0.42 -7.96 -13.40
CA TRP A 490 -1.46 -7.50 -14.32
C TRP A 490 -2.79 -8.25 -14.14
N LEU A 491 -2.76 -9.59 -14.05
CA LEU A 491 -3.96 -10.39 -13.76
C LEU A 491 -4.56 -10.06 -12.38
N ASP A 492 -3.71 -10.03 -11.34
CA ASP A 492 -4.11 -9.76 -9.96
C ASP A 492 -4.71 -8.36 -9.81
N HIS A 493 -4.11 -7.35 -10.46
CA HIS A 493 -4.63 -5.97 -10.47
C HIS A 493 -6.03 -5.92 -11.08
N HIS A 494 -6.24 -6.52 -12.25
CA HIS A 494 -7.54 -6.50 -12.91
C HIS A 494 -8.62 -7.27 -12.14
N ARG A 495 -8.25 -8.37 -11.47
CA ARG A 495 -9.15 -9.08 -10.54
C ARG A 495 -9.54 -8.16 -9.37
N PHE A 496 -8.55 -7.51 -8.75
CA PHE A 496 -8.76 -6.60 -7.63
C PHE A 496 -9.69 -5.44 -7.99
N VAL A 497 -9.38 -4.66 -9.03
CA VAL A 497 -10.16 -3.45 -9.39
C VAL A 497 -11.55 -3.74 -9.99
N THR A 498 -11.83 -4.99 -10.38
CA THR A 498 -13.17 -5.39 -10.85
C THR A 498 -14.15 -5.53 -9.70
N GLY A 499 -13.69 -6.04 -8.55
CA GLY A 499 -14.49 -6.20 -7.34
C GLY A 499 -14.34 -5.08 -6.32
N TYR A 500 -13.34 -4.21 -6.50
CA TYR A 500 -12.94 -3.25 -5.46
C TYR A 500 -14.07 -2.34 -5.00
N ARG A 501 -14.25 -2.31 -3.68
CA ARG A 501 -15.08 -1.35 -2.96
C ARG A 501 -14.21 -0.68 -1.91
N SER A 502 -14.32 0.64 -1.84
CA SER A 502 -13.57 1.39 -0.86
C SER A 502 -14.08 1.09 0.55
N PRO A 503 -13.21 0.69 1.48
CA PRO A 503 -13.62 0.53 2.87
C PRO A 503 -13.93 1.89 3.55
N PHE A 504 -13.52 3.01 2.95
CA PHE A 504 -13.83 4.35 3.46
C PHE A 504 -15.31 4.74 3.26
N ASP A 505 -16.00 4.14 2.28
CA ASP A 505 -17.42 4.44 2.05
C ASP A 505 -18.32 3.94 3.18
N GLU A 506 -17.97 2.77 3.74
CA GLU A 506 -18.68 2.09 4.82
C GLU A 506 -18.05 2.34 6.21
N ALA A 507 -16.98 3.13 6.26
CA ALA A 507 -16.33 3.46 7.50
C ALA A 507 -17.31 4.17 8.44
N PRO A 508 -17.36 3.76 9.71
CA PRO A 508 -18.42 4.23 10.57
C PRO A 508 -18.11 5.64 11.08
N ARG A 509 -19.09 6.54 10.94
CA ARG A 509 -18.96 7.98 11.25
C ARG A 509 -19.45 8.36 12.65
N THR A 510 -20.29 7.53 13.26
CA THR A 510 -20.88 7.80 14.58
C THR A 510 -20.50 6.73 15.60
N PRO A 511 -20.37 7.06 16.90
CA PRO A 511 -20.15 6.08 17.95
C PRO A 511 -21.30 5.08 18.09
N SER A 512 -20.96 3.84 18.40
CA SER A 512 -21.89 2.76 18.68
C SER A 512 -22.53 2.97 20.06
N PRO A 513 -23.70 2.33 20.33
CA PRO A 513 -24.26 2.29 21.68
C PRO A 513 -23.30 1.71 22.73
N SER A 514 -22.32 0.91 22.29
CA SER A 514 -21.33 0.24 23.13
C SER A 514 -20.20 1.18 23.58
N PHE A 515 -19.92 2.24 22.82
CA PHE A 515 -18.78 3.13 23.03
C PHE A 515 -18.72 3.71 24.45
N ARG A 516 -19.83 4.27 24.96
CA ARG A 516 -19.87 4.85 26.32
C ARG A 516 -19.59 3.81 27.41
N LYS A 517 -20.06 2.58 27.23
CA LYS A 517 -19.83 1.49 28.18
C LYS A 517 -18.37 1.03 28.12
N ALA A 518 -17.80 0.98 26.92
CA ALA A 518 -16.40 0.64 26.70
C ALA A 518 -15.47 1.67 27.35
N GLN A 519 -15.69 2.97 27.09
CA GLN A 519 -14.90 4.06 27.66
C GLN A 519 -14.94 4.06 29.20
N ALA A 520 -16.09 3.75 29.82
CA ALA A 520 -16.19 3.64 31.29
C ALA A 520 -15.34 2.49 31.90
N LEU A 521 -14.99 1.48 31.09
CA LEU A 521 -14.13 0.37 31.50
C LEU A 521 -12.64 0.67 31.30
N MET A 522 -12.28 1.67 30.47
CA MET A 522 -10.90 2.05 30.21
C MET A 522 -10.22 2.63 31.46
N ARG A 523 -8.92 2.38 31.59
CA ARG A 523 -8.08 2.86 32.70
C ARG A 523 -6.77 3.37 32.12
N PRO A 524 -6.64 4.68 31.85
CA PRO A 524 -5.47 5.24 31.17
C PRO A 524 -4.14 4.82 31.81
N GLY A 525 -3.17 4.47 30.98
CA GLY A 525 -1.84 3.97 31.37
C GLY A 525 -1.83 2.64 32.14
N GLN A 526 -2.93 1.89 32.14
CA GLN A 526 -3.04 0.62 32.87
C GLN A 526 -3.51 -0.52 31.97
N GLN A 527 -2.97 -1.70 32.28
CA GLN A 527 -3.48 -2.97 31.79
C GLN A 527 -4.78 -3.32 32.52
N LEU A 528 -5.82 -3.69 31.77
CA LEU A 528 -7.08 -4.18 32.35
C LEU A 528 -6.90 -5.60 32.89
N SER A 529 -7.62 -5.94 33.97
CA SER A 529 -7.72 -7.34 34.36
C SER A 529 -8.50 -8.15 33.32
N GLU A 530 -8.24 -9.46 33.22
CA GLU A 530 -8.89 -10.35 32.25
C GLU A 530 -10.43 -10.23 32.30
N HIS A 531 -11.00 -10.06 33.50
CA HIS A 531 -12.43 -9.85 33.64
C HIS A 531 -12.90 -8.54 32.97
N ALA A 532 -12.20 -7.43 33.23
CA ALA A 532 -12.54 -6.13 32.65
C ALA A 532 -12.34 -6.13 31.12
N ALA A 533 -11.27 -6.74 30.62
CA ALA A 533 -11.03 -6.94 29.20
C ALA A 533 -12.17 -7.73 28.54
N LYS A 534 -12.62 -8.84 29.14
CA LYS A 534 -13.78 -9.59 28.62
C LYS A 534 -15.11 -8.85 28.73
N GLN A 535 -15.30 -7.98 29.73
CA GLN A 535 -16.47 -7.09 29.77
C GLN A 535 -16.45 -6.08 28.63
N LEU A 536 -15.27 -5.57 28.25
CA LEU A 536 -15.09 -4.69 27.10
C LEU A 536 -15.44 -5.43 25.80
N LEU A 537 -14.88 -6.63 25.58
CA LEU A 537 -15.23 -7.49 24.44
C LEU A 537 -16.74 -7.74 24.34
N ARG A 538 -17.37 -8.06 25.48
CA ARG A 538 -18.82 -8.29 25.56
C ARG A 538 -19.63 -7.03 25.26
N ALA A 539 -19.13 -5.84 25.57
CA ALA A 539 -19.80 -4.58 25.21
C ALA A 539 -19.87 -4.41 23.69
N TYR A 540 -18.84 -4.82 22.95
CA TYR A 540 -18.83 -4.89 21.48
C TYR A 540 -19.49 -6.14 20.90
N GLY A 541 -20.15 -6.94 21.74
CA GLY A 541 -20.86 -8.16 21.33
C GLY A 541 -19.95 -9.37 21.11
N ILE A 542 -18.64 -9.28 21.30
CA ILE A 542 -17.73 -10.41 21.18
C ILE A 542 -18.05 -11.41 22.31
N ARG A 543 -18.31 -12.66 21.94
CA ARG A 543 -18.76 -13.69 22.87
C ARG A 543 -17.60 -14.14 23.74
N VAL A 544 -17.84 -14.15 25.05
CA VAL A 544 -16.94 -14.70 26.08
C VAL A 544 -17.63 -15.88 26.79
N PRO A 545 -16.88 -16.80 27.44
CA PRO A 545 -17.46 -17.88 28.24
C PRO A 545 -18.41 -17.34 29.31
N ARG A 546 -19.36 -18.18 29.74
CA ARG A 546 -20.09 -17.89 30.97
C ARG A 546 -19.09 -17.90 32.13
N GLU A 547 -19.00 -16.79 32.85
CA GLU A 547 -18.02 -16.64 33.91
C GLU A 547 -18.51 -15.77 35.05
N GLN A 548 -17.89 -15.94 36.22
CA GLN A 548 -18.12 -15.11 37.39
C GLN A 548 -16.81 -14.87 38.13
N LEU A 549 -16.51 -13.59 38.42
CA LEU A 549 -15.41 -13.21 39.31
C LEU A 549 -15.84 -13.43 40.77
N VAL A 550 -15.02 -14.14 41.53
CA VAL A 550 -15.31 -14.47 42.94
C VAL A 550 -14.12 -14.20 43.84
N THR A 551 -14.41 -13.84 45.09
CA THR A 551 -13.41 -13.49 46.11
C THR A 551 -13.43 -14.45 47.31
N SER A 552 -14.11 -15.59 47.20
CA SER A 552 -14.04 -16.67 48.20
C SER A 552 -14.29 -18.04 47.58
N ALA A 553 -13.74 -19.08 48.22
CA ALA A 553 -13.96 -20.48 47.79
C ALA A 553 -15.44 -20.89 47.81
N ALA A 554 -16.22 -20.38 48.78
CA ALA A 554 -17.66 -20.62 48.85
C ALA A 554 -18.40 -19.98 47.67
N ALA A 555 -18.01 -18.77 47.27
CA ALA A 555 -18.54 -18.14 46.07
C ALA A 555 -18.11 -18.87 44.80
N ALA A 556 -16.87 -19.38 44.73
CA ALA A 556 -16.38 -20.18 43.60
C ALA A 556 -17.21 -21.44 43.36
N VAL A 557 -17.54 -22.18 44.42
CA VAL A 557 -18.40 -23.37 44.33
C VAL A 557 -19.81 -23.03 43.85
N ARG A 558 -20.39 -21.92 44.33
CA ARG A 558 -21.70 -21.45 43.85
C ARG A 558 -21.65 -21.05 42.37
N ALA A 559 -20.63 -20.29 41.98
CA ALA A 559 -20.41 -19.88 40.60
C ALA A 559 -20.26 -21.10 39.67
N ALA A 560 -19.48 -22.11 40.08
CA ALA A 560 -19.32 -23.34 39.31
C ALA A 560 -20.65 -24.09 39.12
N GLY A 561 -21.51 -24.11 40.15
CA GLY A 561 -22.85 -24.67 40.05
C GLY A 561 -23.78 -23.92 39.07
N LEU A 562 -23.62 -22.60 38.92
CA LEU A 562 -24.38 -21.79 37.98
C LEU A 562 -23.83 -21.86 36.54
N VAL A 563 -22.51 -21.89 36.40
CA VAL A 563 -21.81 -22.00 35.11
C VAL A 563 -22.02 -23.39 34.50
N GLY A 564 -21.94 -24.44 35.32
CA GLY A 564 -22.01 -25.84 34.92
C GLY A 564 -20.62 -26.47 34.75
N TYR A 565 -20.45 -27.69 35.26
CA TYR A 565 -19.19 -28.45 35.16
C TYR A 565 -19.02 -29.13 33.78
N PRO A 566 -17.77 -29.35 33.31
CA PRO A 566 -16.51 -28.92 33.93
C PRO A 566 -16.29 -27.41 33.81
N VAL A 567 -15.59 -26.84 34.80
CA VAL A 567 -15.21 -25.42 34.84
C VAL A 567 -13.69 -25.23 34.82
N VAL A 568 -13.29 -24.04 34.38
CA VAL A 568 -11.92 -23.54 34.46
C VAL A 568 -11.86 -22.45 35.53
N MET A 569 -10.81 -22.45 36.35
CA MET A 569 -10.54 -21.38 37.31
C MET A 569 -9.25 -20.65 36.96
N LYS A 570 -9.31 -19.32 36.86
CA LYS A 570 -8.16 -18.46 36.52
C LYS A 570 -8.00 -17.36 37.55
N ALA A 571 -6.78 -17.09 38.00
CA ALA A 571 -6.53 -15.88 38.80
C ALA A 571 -6.72 -14.62 37.93
N SER A 572 -7.36 -13.59 38.46
CA SER A 572 -7.64 -12.34 37.75
C SER A 572 -7.07 -11.14 38.50
N GLY A 573 -6.28 -10.33 37.80
CA GLY A 573 -5.73 -9.06 38.27
C GLY A 573 -5.06 -8.30 37.13
N ALA A 574 -4.86 -7.00 37.31
CA ALA A 574 -4.36 -6.09 36.26
C ALA A 574 -2.91 -6.34 35.82
N ARG A 575 -2.09 -7.04 36.63
CA ARG A 575 -0.64 -7.26 36.38
C ARG A 575 -0.26 -8.72 36.16
N ILE A 576 -1.16 -9.53 35.61
CA ILE A 576 -0.94 -10.98 35.44
C ILE A 576 -0.90 -11.32 33.96
N ALA A 577 0.30 -11.28 33.35
CA ALA A 577 0.51 -11.66 31.95
C ALA A 577 0.77 -13.17 31.79
N HIS A 578 1.73 -13.76 32.54
CA HIS A 578 2.16 -15.16 32.39
C HIS A 578 1.41 -16.15 33.32
N LYS A 579 0.07 -16.17 33.25
CA LYS A 579 -0.77 -16.96 34.20
C LYS A 579 -0.46 -18.46 34.16
N THR A 580 -0.33 -19.04 32.98
CA THR A 580 -0.13 -20.48 32.80
C THR A 580 1.22 -20.93 33.35
N GLU A 581 2.27 -20.15 33.13
CA GLU A 581 3.63 -20.42 33.63
C GLU A 581 3.69 -20.36 35.16
N LEU A 582 2.92 -19.46 35.77
CA LEU A 582 2.79 -19.36 37.22
C LEU A 582 1.81 -20.39 37.83
N GLY A 583 1.21 -21.27 37.02
CA GLY A 583 0.22 -22.25 37.50
C GLY A 583 -1.10 -21.61 37.95
N LEU A 584 -1.37 -20.36 37.55
CA LEU A 584 -2.55 -19.56 37.91
C LEU A 584 -3.82 -19.90 37.09
N VAL A 585 -3.82 -21.04 36.40
CA VAL A 585 -4.93 -21.58 35.63
C VAL A 585 -5.15 -23.04 36.00
N LYS A 586 -6.39 -23.41 36.37
CA LYS A 586 -6.81 -24.77 36.68
C LYS A 586 -7.98 -25.17 35.78
N ILE A 587 -7.75 -26.15 34.91
CA ILE A 587 -8.74 -26.63 33.92
C ILE A 587 -9.38 -27.95 34.36
N GLY A 588 -10.53 -28.30 33.77
CA GLY A 588 -11.13 -29.64 33.94
C GLY A 588 -11.69 -29.92 35.33
N LEU A 589 -12.07 -28.89 36.10
CA LEU A 589 -12.63 -29.08 37.43
C LEU A 589 -14.07 -29.57 37.29
N THR A 590 -14.37 -30.75 37.82
CA THR A 590 -15.65 -31.48 37.62
C THR A 590 -16.49 -31.58 38.90
N SER A 591 -15.99 -31.04 40.03
CA SER A 591 -16.68 -31.16 41.32
C SER A 591 -16.43 -29.96 42.24
N ALA A 592 -17.33 -29.78 43.21
CA ALA A 592 -17.25 -28.70 44.19
C ALA A 592 -16.02 -28.80 45.11
N SER A 593 -15.51 -30.01 45.38
CA SER A 593 -14.26 -30.21 46.14
C SER A 593 -13.07 -29.69 45.35
N GLN A 594 -12.92 -30.13 44.09
CA GLN A 594 -11.86 -29.68 43.20
C GLN A 594 -11.86 -28.15 43.04
N VAL A 595 -13.03 -27.52 42.91
CA VAL A 595 -13.17 -26.05 42.84
C VAL A 595 -12.67 -25.36 44.12
N ARG A 596 -12.97 -25.93 45.29
CA ARG A 596 -12.53 -25.36 46.58
C ARG A 596 -11.01 -25.45 46.73
N ASP A 597 -10.43 -26.58 46.36
CA ASP A 597 -9.00 -26.81 46.47
C ASP A 597 -8.23 -25.95 45.45
N ALA A 598 -8.71 -25.88 44.21
CA ALA A 598 -8.17 -24.99 43.18
C ALA A 598 -8.24 -23.51 43.60
N TYR A 599 -9.32 -23.06 44.23
CA TYR A 599 -9.40 -21.68 44.75
C TYR A 599 -8.27 -21.38 45.74
N ARG A 600 -8.07 -22.26 46.71
CA ARG A 600 -7.03 -22.09 47.75
C ARG A 600 -5.66 -22.04 47.11
N GLU A 601 -5.37 -23.01 46.25
CA GLU A 601 -4.10 -23.11 45.53
C GLU A 601 -3.80 -21.82 44.75
N LEU A 602 -4.75 -21.34 43.93
CA LEU A 602 -4.58 -20.12 43.15
C LEU A 602 -4.31 -18.89 44.03
N THR A 603 -5.03 -18.74 45.15
CA THR A 603 -4.82 -17.62 46.07
C THR A 603 -3.52 -17.71 46.87
N ASP A 604 -3.06 -18.92 47.17
CA ASP A 604 -1.80 -19.13 47.89
C ASP A 604 -0.60 -18.88 46.98
N ILE A 605 -0.65 -19.32 45.72
CA ILE A 605 0.35 -18.99 44.68
C ILE A 605 0.43 -17.47 44.51
N ALA A 606 -0.70 -16.80 44.29
CA ALA A 606 -0.69 -15.35 44.09
C ALA A 606 -0.16 -14.58 45.31
N ARG A 607 -0.44 -15.04 46.54
CA ARG A 607 0.12 -14.45 47.76
C ARG A 607 1.63 -14.67 47.84
N TYR A 608 2.09 -15.87 47.51
CA TYR A 608 3.51 -16.22 47.54
C TYR A 608 4.32 -15.39 46.51
N GLU A 609 3.80 -15.24 45.31
CA GLU A 609 4.40 -14.46 44.22
C GLU A 609 4.21 -12.94 44.37
N GLY A 610 3.51 -12.47 45.41
CA GLY A 610 3.24 -11.04 45.64
C GLY A 610 2.35 -10.40 44.58
N VAL A 611 1.51 -11.19 43.91
CA VAL A 611 0.64 -10.74 42.81
C VAL A 611 -0.73 -10.30 43.36
N PRO A 612 -1.13 -9.02 43.17
CA PRO A 612 -2.44 -8.55 43.62
C PRO A 612 -3.57 -9.15 42.75
N LEU A 613 -4.58 -9.71 43.41
CA LEU A 613 -5.77 -10.28 42.75
C LEU A 613 -7.01 -9.41 42.96
N ASP A 614 -7.77 -9.22 41.89
CA ASP A 614 -9.17 -8.78 41.96
C ASP A 614 -10.06 -9.95 42.44
N GLY A 615 -9.66 -11.18 42.14
CA GLY A 615 -10.33 -12.41 42.53
C GLY A 615 -9.92 -13.60 41.65
N VAL A 616 -10.74 -14.65 41.66
CA VAL A 616 -10.62 -15.82 40.78
C VAL A 616 -11.83 -15.85 39.85
N LEU A 617 -11.59 -16.02 38.55
CA LEU A 617 -12.63 -16.22 37.56
C LEU A 617 -13.00 -17.70 37.51
N VAL A 618 -14.29 -18.01 37.68
CA VAL A 618 -14.85 -19.34 37.42
C VAL A 618 -15.54 -19.30 36.06
N CYS A 619 -14.98 -20.01 35.09
CA CYS A 619 -15.35 -19.93 33.68
C CYS A 619 -15.88 -21.27 33.15
N GLN A 620 -16.81 -21.21 32.21
CA GLN A 620 -17.22 -22.36 31.41
C GLN A 620 -16.02 -22.92 30.63
N MET A 621 -15.84 -24.24 30.65
CA MET A 621 -14.85 -24.91 29.81
C MET A 621 -15.35 -25.05 28.37
N VAL A 622 -14.51 -24.66 27.40
CA VAL A 622 -14.80 -24.74 25.96
C VAL A 622 -13.68 -25.57 25.31
N GLU A 623 -14.00 -26.78 24.85
CA GLU A 623 -12.98 -27.79 24.46
C GLU A 623 -12.96 -28.14 22.96
N ARG A 624 -13.88 -27.57 22.16
CA ARG A 624 -14.05 -27.97 20.75
C ARG A 624 -13.88 -26.77 19.83
N GLY A 625 -12.90 -26.81 18.94
CA GLY A 625 -12.73 -25.78 17.93
C GLY A 625 -11.31 -25.69 17.41
N VAL A 626 -11.07 -24.63 16.64
CA VAL A 626 -9.74 -24.18 16.23
C VAL A 626 -9.38 -22.98 17.09
N GLU A 627 -8.23 -23.04 17.75
CA GLU A 627 -7.68 -21.88 18.46
C GLU A 627 -7.16 -20.88 17.44
N MET A 628 -7.61 -19.64 17.58
CA MET A 628 -7.22 -18.48 16.78
C MET A 628 -6.69 -17.39 17.71
N VAL A 629 -5.96 -16.43 17.14
CA VAL A 629 -5.66 -15.16 17.79
C VAL A 629 -6.30 -14.04 16.98
N VAL A 630 -6.89 -13.08 17.68
CA VAL A 630 -7.29 -11.79 17.08
C VAL A 630 -6.76 -10.70 17.99
N GLY A 631 -5.90 -9.85 17.44
CA GLY A 631 -5.26 -8.77 18.18
C GLY A 631 -5.44 -7.44 17.48
N ALA A 632 -5.14 -6.38 18.21
CA ALA A 632 -4.99 -5.05 17.66
C ALA A 632 -3.86 -4.31 18.36
N ALA A 633 -3.12 -3.52 17.60
CA ALA A 633 -2.01 -2.72 18.09
C ALA A 633 -1.98 -1.37 17.37
N HIS A 634 -1.23 -0.42 17.91
CA HIS A 634 -1.05 0.87 17.28
C HIS A 634 0.31 0.93 16.55
N ASP A 635 0.27 1.07 15.23
CA ASP A 635 1.42 1.38 14.38
C ASP A 635 1.62 2.90 14.30
N GLU A 636 2.87 3.36 14.33
CA GLU A 636 3.19 4.79 14.35
C GLU A 636 2.79 5.52 13.07
N LEU A 637 2.76 4.83 11.93
CA LEU A 637 2.47 5.41 10.62
C LEU A 637 0.98 5.28 10.26
N PHE A 638 0.39 4.12 10.52
CA PHE A 638 -0.98 3.81 10.10
C PHE A 638 -2.03 3.92 11.20
N GLY A 639 -1.62 4.09 12.46
CA GLY A 639 -2.50 4.11 13.61
C GLY A 639 -2.95 2.70 14.00
N PRO A 640 -4.24 2.47 14.32
CA PRO A 640 -4.70 1.13 14.71
C PRO A 640 -4.46 0.11 13.58
N THR A 641 -4.12 -1.11 13.99
CA THR A 641 -3.97 -2.29 13.13
C THR A 641 -4.73 -3.45 13.75
N VAL A 642 -5.24 -4.37 12.93
CA VAL A 642 -5.90 -5.58 13.39
C VAL A 642 -5.17 -6.78 12.80
N THR A 643 -4.88 -7.76 13.66
CA THR A 643 -4.18 -8.99 13.31
C THR A 643 -5.09 -10.17 13.56
N VAL A 644 -5.11 -11.12 12.62
CA VAL A 644 -5.69 -12.46 12.83
C VAL A 644 -4.63 -13.51 12.54
N GLY A 645 -4.64 -14.60 13.30
CA GLY A 645 -3.76 -15.73 13.05
C GLY A 645 -4.31 -16.99 13.67
N LEU A 646 -3.64 -18.11 13.40
CA LEU A 646 -3.84 -19.29 14.23
C LEU A 646 -3.50 -18.98 15.69
N GLY A 647 -4.10 -19.68 16.63
CA GLY A 647 -3.90 -19.54 18.08
C GLY A 647 -3.10 -20.70 18.69
N GLY A 648 -2.71 -20.55 19.95
CA GLY A 648 -1.99 -21.58 20.71
C GLY A 648 -0.46 -21.54 20.57
N VAL A 649 0.21 -22.55 21.13
CA VAL A 649 1.69 -22.57 21.32
C VAL A 649 2.47 -22.48 19.99
N LEU A 650 1.90 -22.97 18.89
CA LEU A 650 2.60 -23.01 17.59
C LEU A 650 2.70 -21.64 16.91
N VAL A 651 1.97 -20.63 17.38
CA VAL A 651 1.85 -19.31 16.72
C VAL A 651 3.09 -18.46 16.91
N GLU A 652 3.63 -18.44 18.13
CA GLU A 652 4.88 -17.74 18.44
C GLU A 652 6.03 -18.24 17.56
N VAL A 653 5.98 -19.52 17.17
CA VAL A 653 6.99 -20.18 16.35
C VAL A 653 6.73 -19.99 14.85
N LEU A 654 5.49 -20.16 14.38
CA LEU A 654 5.15 -20.13 12.95
C LEU A 654 4.92 -18.73 12.39
N ARG A 655 4.54 -17.77 13.25
CA ARG A 655 4.20 -16.38 12.88
C ARG A 655 3.19 -16.30 11.72
N ASP A 656 2.26 -17.25 11.67
CA ASP A 656 1.21 -17.33 10.64
C ASP A 656 0.07 -16.37 10.97
N THR A 657 0.24 -15.12 10.55
CA THR A 657 -0.65 -14.01 10.85
C THR A 657 -0.90 -13.16 9.62
N ALA A 658 -2.08 -12.57 9.55
CA ALA A 658 -2.47 -11.58 8.57
C ALA A 658 -2.87 -10.29 9.28
N VAL A 659 -2.42 -9.16 8.75
CA VAL A 659 -2.66 -7.82 9.30
C VAL A 659 -3.50 -7.01 8.33
N ARG A 660 -4.34 -6.11 8.85
CA ARG A 660 -5.03 -5.05 8.10
C ARG A 660 -5.06 -3.76 8.89
N VAL A 661 -5.05 -2.63 8.18
CA VAL A 661 -5.25 -1.29 8.73
C VAL A 661 -6.73 -0.91 8.57
N PRO A 662 -7.46 -0.61 9.65
CA PRO A 662 -8.81 -0.05 9.56
C PRO A 662 -8.89 1.30 8.84
N PRO A 663 -10.02 1.58 8.15
CA PRO A 663 -11.17 0.71 7.96
C PRO A 663 -10.90 -0.38 6.90
N PHE A 664 -11.55 -1.53 7.09
CA PHE A 664 -11.66 -2.61 6.12
C PHE A 664 -13.02 -3.30 6.21
N GLY A 665 -13.49 -3.88 5.11
CA GLY A 665 -14.79 -4.54 4.99
C GLY A 665 -14.76 -6.04 5.26
N GLU A 666 -15.92 -6.70 5.14
CA GLU A 666 -16.07 -8.15 5.32
C GLU A 666 -15.20 -8.95 4.34
N GLU A 667 -15.12 -8.53 3.08
CA GLU A 667 -14.30 -9.18 2.05
C GLU A 667 -12.81 -9.17 2.43
N GLN A 668 -12.29 -8.03 2.85
CA GLN A 668 -10.90 -7.91 3.30
C GLN A 668 -10.63 -8.72 4.57
N ALA A 669 -11.61 -8.85 5.47
CA ALA A 669 -11.50 -9.72 6.66
C ALA A 669 -11.50 -11.21 6.28
N ARG A 670 -12.23 -11.62 5.23
CA ARG A 670 -12.15 -12.97 4.66
C ARG A 670 -10.80 -13.22 3.99
N ASP A 671 -10.28 -12.25 3.25
CA ASP A 671 -8.94 -12.35 2.65
C ASP A 671 -7.85 -12.54 3.71
N MET A 672 -7.97 -11.91 4.89
CA MET A 672 -7.03 -12.16 5.99
C MET A 672 -6.98 -13.63 6.40
N LEU A 673 -8.10 -14.35 6.32
CA LEU A 673 -8.15 -15.78 6.64
C LEU A 673 -7.53 -16.62 5.53
N GLU A 674 -7.78 -16.26 4.26
CA GLU A 674 -7.18 -16.92 3.10
C GLU A 674 -5.66 -16.71 3.02
N ASP A 675 -5.14 -15.62 3.60
CA ASP A 675 -3.70 -15.35 3.71
C ASP A 675 -2.97 -16.27 4.71
N LEU A 676 -3.69 -16.96 5.59
CA LEU A 676 -3.11 -17.85 6.59
C LEU A 676 -2.60 -19.14 5.93
N ARG A 677 -1.34 -19.47 6.15
CA ARG A 677 -0.72 -20.72 5.65
C ARG A 677 -1.46 -21.95 6.18
N GLY A 678 -1.99 -21.88 7.40
CA GLY A 678 -2.77 -22.93 8.02
C GLY A 678 -4.29 -22.81 7.84
N ARG A 679 -4.78 -22.03 6.86
CA ARG A 679 -6.22 -21.90 6.53
C ARG A 679 -6.97 -23.24 6.44
N ALA A 680 -6.30 -24.29 5.96
CA ALA A 680 -6.85 -25.64 5.86
C ALA A 680 -7.32 -26.22 7.22
N LEU A 681 -6.75 -25.77 8.35
CA LEU A 681 -7.21 -26.17 9.69
C LEU A 681 -8.65 -25.71 9.96
N LEU A 682 -9.03 -24.55 9.41
CA LEU A 682 -10.36 -23.98 9.55
C LEU A 682 -11.38 -24.69 8.63
N ASP A 683 -10.95 -25.34 7.55
CA ASP A 683 -11.83 -26.16 6.69
C ASP A 683 -12.15 -27.54 7.28
N GLY A 684 -11.45 -27.93 8.35
CA GLY A 684 -11.59 -29.22 9.00
C GLY A 684 -10.57 -30.23 8.49
N VAL A 685 -9.65 -30.64 9.36
CA VAL A 685 -8.64 -31.67 9.07
C VAL A 685 -8.91 -32.95 9.85
N ARG A 686 -8.57 -34.10 9.25
CA ARG A 686 -8.62 -35.43 9.90
C ARG A 686 -9.99 -35.75 10.52
N GLY A 687 -11.08 -35.45 9.82
CA GLY A 687 -12.44 -35.75 10.26
C GLY A 687 -13.02 -34.75 11.28
N ARG A 688 -12.30 -33.66 11.59
CA ARG A 688 -12.88 -32.54 12.34
C ARG A 688 -13.86 -31.77 11.46
N PRO A 689 -14.98 -31.26 12.01
CA PRO A 689 -15.90 -30.42 11.26
C PRO A 689 -15.26 -29.07 10.88
N PRO A 690 -15.69 -28.42 9.79
CA PRO A 690 -15.27 -27.07 9.45
C PRO A 690 -15.61 -26.06 10.55
N ALA A 691 -14.73 -25.07 10.74
CA ALA A 691 -14.88 -23.99 11.70
C ALA A 691 -15.95 -22.97 11.25
N ASP A 692 -16.48 -22.20 12.19
CA ASP A 692 -17.42 -21.12 11.94
C ASP A 692 -16.71 -19.83 11.48
N LEU A 693 -16.38 -19.79 10.18
CA LEU A 693 -15.66 -18.66 9.57
C LEU A 693 -16.43 -17.35 9.64
N ASP A 694 -17.76 -17.39 9.48
CA ASP A 694 -18.59 -16.19 9.52
C ASP A 694 -18.55 -15.56 10.92
N ALA A 695 -18.55 -16.38 11.97
CA ALA A 695 -18.39 -15.89 13.34
C ALA A 695 -16.98 -15.34 13.61
N LEU A 696 -15.94 -15.91 13.00
CA LEU A 696 -14.58 -15.38 13.11
C LEU A 696 -14.46 -14.01 12.43
N VAL A 697 -14.98 -13.88 11.21
CA VAL A 697 -15.03 -12.60 10.47
C VAL A 697 -15.78 -11.53 11.27
N GLU A 698 -16.92 -11.87 11.85
CA GLU A 698 -17.70 -10.96 12.70
C GLU A 698 -16.90 -10.50 13.95
N VAL A 699 -16.10 -11.38 14.55
CA VAL A 699 -15.20 -10.98 15.66
C VAL A 699 -14.14 -10.00 15.16
N VAL A 700 -13.50 -10.25 14.01
CA VAL A 700 -12.49 -9.36 13.43
C VAL A 700 -13.10 -7.97 13.14
N LEU A 701 -14.29 -7.90 12.53
CA LEU A 701 -14.98 -6.64 12.26
C LEU A 701 -15.37 -5.89 13.54
N ARG A 702 -15.77 -6.61 14.60
CA ARG A 702 -16.06 -6.01 15.92
C ARG A 702 -14.81 -5.50 16.61
N VAL A 703 -13.69 -6.21 16.49
CA VAL A 703 -12.38 -5.75 17.00
C VAL A 703 -11.96 -4.48 16.28
N GLN A 704 -12.05 -4.45 14.95
CA GLN A 704 -11.84 -3.22 14.17
C GLN A 704 -12.73 -2.09 14.70
N ARG A 705 -14.04 -2.33 14.81
CA ARG A 705 -15.00 -1.32 15.26
C ARG A 705 -14.62 -0.76 16.62
N MET A 706 -14.19 -1.62 17.53
CA MET A 706 -13.74 -1.26 18.87
C MET A 706 -12.51 -0.36 18.83
N VAL A 707 -11.47 -0.72 18.08
CA VAL A 707 -10.22 0.07 18.06
C VAL A 707 -10.34 1.37 17.27
N VAL A 708 -11.19 1.44 16.25
CA VAL A 708 -11.47 2.71 15.55
C VAL A 708 -12.27 3.66 16.46
N GLU A 709 -13.22 3.14 17.25
CA GLU A 709 -13.99 3.97 18.19
C GLU A 709 -13.18 4.44 19.40
N LEU A 710 -12.40 3.54 20.01
CA LEU A 710 -11.59 3.88 21.18
C LEU A 710 -10.33 4.66 20.79
N GLY A 711 -9.94 4.65 19.52
CA GLY A 711 -8.81 5.40 18.99
C GLY A 711 -7.54 5.14 19.79
N ASP A 712 -6.88 6.23 20.19
CA ASP A 712 -5.63 6.18 20.95
C ASP A 712 -5.78 5.67 22.39
N GLU A 713 -7.00 5.45 22.91
CA GLU A 713 -7.18 4.94 24.27
C GLU A 713 -6.69 3.48 24.42
N VAL A 714 -6.62 2.71 23.32
CA VAL A 714 -6.16 1.32 23.31
C VAL A 714 -4.74 1.24 22.72
N ALA A 715 -3.76 0.89 23.54
CA ALA A 715 -2.41 0.61 23.08
C ALA A 715 -2.32 -0.77 22.41
N GLU A 716 -2.93 -1.77 23.05
CA GLU A 716 -2.86 -3.16 22.64
C GLU A 716 -4.13 -3.91 23.06
N LEU A 717 -4.58 -4.81 22.19
CA LEU A 717 -5.58 -5.83 22.45
C LEU A 717 -5.03 -7.17 21.97
N ASP A 718 -5.13 -8.20 22.79
CA ASP A 718 -4.85 -9.57 22.39
C ASP A 718 -5.96 -10.52 22.86
N ILE A 719 -6.65 -11.16 21.92
CA ILE A 719 -7.64 -12.21 22.18
C ILE A 719 -7.00 -13.55 21.87
N ASN A 720 -6.36 -14.14 22.88
CA ASN A 720 -5.62 -15.39 22.73
C ASN A 720 -5.81 -16.33 23.93
N PRO A 721 -6.49 -17.48 23.78
CA PRO A 721 -7.08 -17.99 22.55
C PRO A 721 -8.50 -17.46 22.30
N LEU A 722 -8.79 -17.18 21.02
CA LEU A 722 -10.14 -17.13 20.45
C LEU A 722 -10.50 -18.52 19.93
N MET A 723 -11.45 -19.21 20.55
CA MET A 723 -11.88 -20.53 20.11
C MET A 723 -12.97 -20.43 19.05
N VAL A 724 -12.67 -20.85 17.82
CA VAL A 724 -13.65 -20.92 16.72
C VAL A 724 -14.29 -22.30 16.70
N LEU A 725 -15.58 -22.35 17.04
CA LEU A 725 -16.34 -23.60 17.16
C LEU A 725 -16.73 -24.14 15.77
N PRO A 726 -17.28 -25.36 15.67
CA PRO A 726 -17.80 -25.87 14.40
C PRO A 726 -18.85 -24.93 13.80
N ARG A 727 -18.95 -24.93 12.47
CA ARG A 727 -19.86 -24.07 11.71
C ARG A 727 -21.26 -23.96 12.34
N GLY A 728 -21.72 -22.72 12.55
CA GLY A 728 -23.00 -22.38 13.16
C GLY A 728 -22.99 -22.31 14.69
N GLN A 729 -21.87 -22.58 15.36
CA GLN A 729 -21.76 -22.54 16.83
C GLN A 729 -21.07 -21.27 17.36
N GLY A 730 -20.44 -20.48 16.50
CA GLY A 730 -19.81 -19.20 16.81
C GLY A 730 -18.32 -19.27 17.17
N ALA A 731 -17.77 -18.13 17.59
CA ALA A 731 -16.44 -18.00 18.16
C ALA A 731 -16.53 -17.50 19.61
N VAL A 732 -15.59 -17.89 20.47
CA VAL A 732 -15.59 -17.57 21.91
C VAL A 732 -14.20 -17.13 22.37
N ALA A 733 -14.06 -15.90 22.84
CA ALA A 733 -12.82 -15.34 23.40
C ALA A 733 -12.55 -15.93 24.78
N LEU A 734 -11.61 -16.89 24.89
CA LEU A 734 -11.33 -17.61 26.13
C LEU A 734 -10.41 -16.83 27.07
N ASP A 735 -9.58 -15.95 26.51
CA ASP A 735 -8.74 -14.99 27.23
C ASP A 735 -8.73 -13.66 26.48
N ALA A 736 -8.36 -12.60 27.19
CA ALA A 736 -8.22 -11.27 26.63
C ALA A 736 -7.24 -10.42 27.45
N LEU A 737 -6.35 -9.74 26.75
CA LEU A 737 -5.46 -8.71 27.28
C LEU A 737 -5.83 -7.38 26.62
N VAL A 738 -5.93 -6.32 27.41
CA VAL A 738 -6.10 -4.95 26.93
C VAL A 738 -5.16 -4.04 27.70
N VAL A 739 -4.34 -3.28 26.98
CA VAL A 739 -3.47 -2.23 27.53
C VAL A 739 -4.02 -0.89 27.08
N CYS A 740 -4.36 -0.02 28.03
CA CYS A 740 -4.79 1.33 27.73
C CYS A 740 -3.58 2.27 27.64
N ARG A 741 -3.60 3.26 26.74
CA ARG A 741 -2.58 4.32 26.72
C ARG A 741 -2.72 5.28 27.88
#